data_AF-A0ABD6WHA9-F1
#
_entry.id   AF-A0ABD6WHA9-F1
#
_cell.length_a   1.000
_cell.length_b   1.000
_cell.length_c   1.000
_cell.angle_alpha   90.00
_cell.angle_beta   90.00
_cell.angle_gamma   90.00
#
_symmetry.space_group_name_H-M   'P 1'
#
loop_
_entity.id
_entity.type
_entity.pdbx_description
1 polymer ?
#
loop_
_entity_poly.entity_id
_entity_poly.type
_entity_poly.pdbx_seq_one_letter_code
_entity_poly.pdbx_strand_id
1 'polypeptide(L)'
;MRLRLLATAALTALLVAPFAAQTSSAAEAELIVNGGFESGISSWFVNNGNAADAGTVATTTDARTGTAAALVTGRTTTGAGAMQDLSGKVVAGQTYQVKAQIKYENAASPATKQFFATMHYGGGTYTNLASVTATKGQWATINGSFTIPAGQSVATARLFFETPWTATPSAAPETHLMDYKLDDVSLVGAAPPAPASRTVEVVGKIPGDHNPLMGWKFGADGFGFVENGRVYMYMTNDTQGYAPNPATGVSAGIDYGKINQITVISSDDLVNWTDHGEIQVAGSTGVAPYTGNSWAPGMAKKTVNGVDKYFLYYANGGGSSNVITGDSPVGPWTSQRTSTLINASTPGAEAVAWKFDPAPLVDDDGQGYLFFGGGPASTALPAAERFNNPKNIRVIELGDDMISTQGTSAVVDAPVAFEAAQVFKRQDKYYLSYSSHFGGNDFGGNQTREPGYPGGGEIGYMISDDPMSWPKENYAGVMFPNQSRFFGNGTGGNNHQSVFELGGKYYFTYHAPTLNKRINGDTTQGYRSPHIQELQFNADGTVQQVVGDYKGVDQVKDFDPYRTFPAETIGWSKGIATAPLGTPAAGATQNLVLKDLDNGDWTALSAVDFGDTGAATFTAKAKALQAGGTVTVRLDSETGPVAGTVAVNGTTGEWTDVSAALTGATGVHDVFFSYSGPAGDLFELDTFAFTEGEAAPALDITASAATRCIAGKAIVTVQASNGSDVPVGVTFTSTSGTKTFTSVAPGKTVSHAFTTRQADLPAGAVTVEATATRNGAPVETEVSAPYAARPCS
;
A
#
# COMPACT_ATOMS: atom_id res chain seq x y z
N MET A 1 57.29 51.07 -0.28
CA MET A 1 56.54 52.20 -0.86
C MET A 1 55.59 52.71 0.22
N ARG A 2 55.80 53.94 0.73
CA ARG A 2 55.05 54.54 1.84
C ARG A 2 53.70 55.07 1.36
N LEU A 3 52.65 54.96 2.19
CA LEU A 3 51.67 56.01 2.57
C LEU A 3 50.78 55.36 3.67
N ARG A 4 50.80 55.75 4.97
CA ARG A 4 50.25 56.96 5.63
C ARG A 4 48.77 57.17 5.26
N LEU A 5 47.79 57.42 6.13
CA LEU A 5 47.64 57.77 7.56
C LEU A 5 46.08 57.70 7.77
N LEU A 6 45.46 57.23 8.86
CA LEU A 6 44.94 58.04 10.00
C LEU A 6 43.78 57.29 10.66
N ALA A 7 43.88 57.11 11.99
CA ALA A 7 42.91 57.50 13.04
C ALA A 7 41.42 57.08 12.88
N THR A 8 40.70 56.60 13.90
CA THR A 8 40.48 57.27 15.19
C THR A 8 39.65 56.37 16.12
N ALA A 9 39.75 56.64 17.43
CA ALA A 9 38.72 56.47 18.47
C ALA A 9 38.43 55.05 19.01
N ALA A 10 39.00 54.80 20.20
CA ALA A 10 38.51 53.81 21.15
C ALA A 10 37.29 54.37 21.90
N LEU A 11 36.19 53.62 21.93
CA LEU A 11 35.13 53.76 22.91
C LEU A 11 34.66 52.36 23.33
N THR A 12 34.74 52.14 24.64
CA THR A 12 34.31 50.97 25.41
C THR A 12 32.88 50.54 25.11
N ALA A 13 32.69 49.27 24.73
CA ALA A 13 31.41 48.57 24.80
C ALA A 13 31.58 47.32 25.67
N LEU A 14 30.79 47.24 26.74
CA LEU A 14 30.63 46.07 27.60
C LEU A 14 30.36 44.83 26.76
N LEU A 15 31.13 43.75 26.97
CA LEU A 15 30.77 42.41 26.52
C LEU A 15 29.50 41.97 27.27
N VAL A 16 28.35 42.11 26.64
CA VAL A 16 27.17 41.29 26.94
C VAL A 16 27.42 39.97 26.23
N ALA A 17 27.75 38.93 27.00
CA ALA A 17 27.77 37.57 26.48
C ALA A 17 26.37 37.25 25.90
N PRO A 18 26.27 36.69 24.69
CA PRO A 18 25.00 36.14 24.25
C PRO A 18 24.66 35.00 25.21
N PHE A 19 23.50 35.09 25.85
CA PHE A 19 22.88 33.93 26.47
C PHE A 19 22.87 32.83 25.41
N ALA A 20 23.65 31.78 25.64
CA ALA A 20 23.54 30.55 24.89
C ALA A 20 22.07 30.13 25.01
N ALA A 21 21.38 30.05 23.87
CA ALA A 21 20.08 29.42 23.81
C ALA A 21 20.21 28.07 24.50
N GLN A 22 19.45 27.87 25.58
CA GLN A 22 19.25 26.55 26.14
C GLN A 22 18.75 25.69 24.99
N THR A 23 19.55 24.68 24.62
CA THR A 23 19.07 23.56 23.84
C THR A 23 17.82 23.05 24.53
N SER A 24 16.68 23.09 23.84
CA SER A 24 15.46 22.43 24.28
C SER A 24 15.82 21.00 24.68
N SER A 25 15.70 20.64 25.96
CA SER A 25 15.84 19.24 26.34
C SER A 25 14.72 18.49 25.64
N ALA A 26 15.06 17.51 24.80
CA ALA A 26 14.08 16.55 24.32
C ALA A 26 13.32 16.00 25.54
N ALA A 27 11.99 15.91 25.45
CA ALA A 27 11.18 15.38 26.54
C ALA A 27 11.65 13.96 26.86
N GLU A 28 11.94 13.70 28.14
CA GLU A 28 12.30 12.36 28.60
C GLU A 28 11.08 11.43 28.50
N ALA A 29 11.26 10.24 27.93
CA ALA A 29 10.21 9.23 27.76
C ALA A 29 10.55 7.96 28.54
N GLU A 30 9.53 7.31 29.12
CA GLU A 30 9.63 5.96 29.66
C GLU A 30 9.67 4.96 28.50
N LEU A 31 10.72 4.14 28.45
CA LEU A 31 10.96 3.19 27.36
C LEU A 31 10.53 1.76 27.70
N ILE A 32 10.35 1.46 28.99
CA ILE A 32 9.94 0.14 29.47
C ILE A 32 8.42 0.02 29.39
N VAL A 33 7.97 -0.98 28.65
CA VAL A 33 6.56 -1.36 28.61
C VAL A 33 6.28 -2.31 29.76
N ASN A 34 5.21 -2.04 30.53
CA ASN A 34 4.72 -2.90 31.61
C ASN A 34 5.82 -3.27 32.62
N GLY A 35 6.57 -2.25 33.08
CA GLY A 35 7.65 -2.42 34.04
C GLY A 35 7.24 -2.84 35.45
N GLY A 36 5.97 -2.59 35.82
CA GLY A 36 5.36 -3.06 37.06
C GLY A 36 4.59 -4.38 36.91
N PHE A 37 4.64 -5.05 35.74
CA PHE A 37 4.07 -6.40 35.53
C PHE A 37 2.56 -6.59 35.78
N GLU A 38 1.80 -5.52 36.01
CA GLU A 38 0.34 -5.55 36.26
C GLU A 38 -0.47 -6.10 35.07
N SER A 39 0.08 -6.03 33.86
CA SER A 39 -0.51 -6.62 32.66
C SER A 39 0.05 -8.01 32.31
N GLY A 40 0.65 -8.69 33.28
CA GLY A 40 1.32 -9.98 33.09
C GLY A 40 2.75 -9.85 32.56
N ILE A 41 3.26 -10.88 31.87
CA ILE A 41 4.65 -10.97 31.40
C ILE A 41 4.80 -11.04 29.87
N SER A 42 3.74 -10.75 29.09
CA SER A 42 3.76 -10.91 27.63
C SER A 42 4.85 -10.11 26.91
N SER A 43 5.28 -8.97 27.48
CA SER A 43 6.35 -8.11 26.98
C SER A 43 7.74 -8.42 27.57
N TRP A 44 7.88 -9.52 28.31
CA TRP A 44 9.09 -9.87 29.06
C TRP A 44 9.50 -11.32 28.79
N PHE A 45 10.79 -11.53 28.53
CA PHE A 45 11.33 -12.84 28.16
C PHE A 45 12.58 -13.15 28.97
N VAL A 46 13.00 -14.41 28.96
CA VAL A 46 14.35 -14.74 29.44
C VAL A 46 15.35 -14.19 28.43
N ASN A 47 16.40 -13.54 28.93
CA ASN A 47 17.51 -13.11 28.10
C ASN A 47 18.06 -14.28 27.28
N ASN A 48 18.37 -14.01 26.02
CA ASN A 48 18.87 -14.99 25.06
C ASN A 48 20.10 -14.44 24.32
N GLY A 49 20.89 -13.60 25.01
CA GLY A 49 22.13 -13.03 24.48
C GLY A 49 23.22 -14.08 24.27
N ASN A 50 23.19 -15.16 25.05
CA ASN A 50 24.00 -16.37 24.89
C ASN A 50 23.10 -17.57 24.59
N ALA A 51 23.52 -18.44 23.66
CA ALA A 51 22.79 -19.67 23.33
C ALA A 51 22.60 -20.63 24.52
N ALA A 52 23.41 -20.48 25.57
CA ALA A 52 23.26 -21.23 26.82
C ALA A 52 22.25 -20.62 27.80
N ASP A 53 21.77 -19.40 27.56
CA ASP A 53 20.79 -18.74 28.44
C ASP A 53 19.43 -19.41 28.32
N ALA A 54 18.94 -19.93 29.45
CA ALA A 54 17.63 -20.54 29.58
C ALA A 54 17.11 -20.33 31.02
N GLY A 55 15.79 -20.32 31.15
CA GLY A 55 15.09 -20.07 32.41
C GLY A 55 13.59 -19.92 32.19
N THR A 56 12.90 -19.33 33.15
CA THR A 56 11.48 -19.01 33.06
C THR A 56 11.22 -17.64 33.67
N VAL A 57 10.43 -16.82 32.99
CA VAL A 57 9.81 -15.61 33.56
C VAL A 57 8.32 -15.92 33.72
N ALA A 58 7.78 -15.68 34.90
CA ALA A 58 6.36 -15.89 35.20
C ALA A 58 5.85 -14.76 36.10
N THR A 59 4.53 -14.58 36.19
CA THR A 59 3.93 -13.62 37.12
C THR A 59 3.89 -14.17 38.54
N THR A 60 4.11 -13.31 39.54
CA THR A 60 3.93 -13.59 40.97
C THR A 60 3.17 -12.45 41.65
N THR A 61 2.49 -12.73 42.77
CA THR A 61 1.79 -11.72 43.57
C THR A 61 2.66 -11.11 44.68
N ASP A 62 3.89 -11.60 44.87
CA ASP A 62 4.86 -10.95 45.76
C ASP A 62 5.53 -9.80 45.00
N ALA A 63 4.89 -8.64 45.06
CA ALA A 63 5.25 -7.42 44.36
C ALA A 63 5.72 -6.33 45.33
N ARG A 64 6.56 -5.40 44.84
CA ARG A 64 7.02 -4.25 45.60
C ARG A 64 5.96 -3.16 45.62
N THR A 65 5.30 -2.93 44.48
CA THR A 65 4.09 -2.11 44.35
C THR A 65 3.04 -2.87 43.53
N GLY A 66 1.80 -2.37 43.50
CA GLY A 66 0.74 -3.02 42.72
C GLY A 66 0.35 -4.43 43.21
N THR A 67 -0.04 -5.28 42.27
CA THR A 67 -0.56 -6.63 42.52
C THR A 67 0.29 -7.74 41.90
N ALA A 68 1.24 -7.40 41.02
CA ALA A 68 2.03 -8.37 40.28
C ALA A 68 3.50 -7.96 40.16
N ALA A 69 4.38 -8.95 40.07
CA ALA A 69 5.79 -8.80 39.73
C ALA A 69 6.23 -9.96 38.83
N ALA A 70 7.41 -9.85 38.23
CA ALA A 70 8.03 -10.99 37.54
C ALA A 70 8.78 -11.87 38.54
N LEU A 71 8.59 -13.19 38.43
CA LEU A 71 9.39 -14.23 39.07
C LEU A 71 10.26 -14.89 38.00
N VAL A 72 11.57 -14.87 38.21
CA VAL A 72 12.56 -15.49 37.33
C VAL A 72 13.11 -16.74 37.99
N THR A 73 12.99 -17.88 37.32
CA THR A 73 13.42 -19.20 37.83
C THR A 73 14.16 -20.04 36.80
N GLY A 74 14.76 -21.14 37.26
CA GLY A 74 15.31 -22.18 36.37
C GLY A 74 16.50 -21.73 35.52
N ARG A 75 17.22 -20.71 35.99
CA ARG A 75 18.29 -20.04 35.25
C ARG A 75 19.47 -20.98 35.02
N THR A 76 19.98 -21.05 33.79
CA THR A 76 21.16 -21.87 33.44
C THR A 76 22.47 -21.09 33.45
N THR A 77 22.41 -19.77 33.30
CA THR A 77 23.56 -18.86 33.33
C THR A 77 23.30 -17.67 34.27
N THR A 78 24.35 -16.92 34.59
CA THR A 78 24.19 -15.65 35.32
C THR A 78 23.42 -14.62 34.51
N GLY A 79 23.45 -14.67 33.18
CA GLY A 79 22.76 -13.72 32.30
C GLY A 79 21.31 -14.07 31.98
N ALA A 80 20.85 -15.28 32.30
CA ALA A 80 19.50 -15.78 32.00
C ALA A 80 18.42 -15.14 32.91
N GLY A 81 18.23 -13.83 32.81
CA GLY A 81 17.27 -13.07 33.59
C GLY A 81 16.12 -12.50 32.76
N ALA A 82 15.16 -11.85 33.41
CA ALA A 82 14.09 -11.13 32.71
C ALA A 82 14.68 -9.99 31.84
N MET A 83 14.19 -9.89 30.60
CA MET A 83 14.70 -9.04 29.54
C MET A 83 13.56 -8.38 28.77
N GLN A 84 13.79 -7.13 28.34
CA GLN A 84 12.95 -6.43 27.37
C GLN A 84 13.79 -5.93 26.18
N ASP A 85 13.24 -6.09 24.98
CA ASP A 85 13.83 -5.60 23.73
C ASP A 85 13.63 -4.08 23.59
N LEU A 86 14.73 -3.37 23.36
CA LEU A 86 14.83 -1.92 23.21
C LEU A 86 15.37 -1.52 21.83
N SER A 87 15.40 -2.45 20.87
CA SER A 87 15.78 -2.19 19.49
C SER A 87 14.96 -1.03 18.90
N GLY A 88 15.67 -0.01 18.40
CA GLY A 88 15.03 1.20 17.86
C GLY A 88 14.46 2.17 18.90
N LYS A 89 14.56 1.89 20.21
CA LYS A 89 14.05 2.75 21.29
C LYS A 89 15.13 3.58 22.00
N VAL A 90 16.40 3.23 21.82
CA VAL A 90 17.54 3.93 22.44
C VAL A 90 18.48 4.49 21.37
N VAL A 91 19.25 5.51 21.73
CA VAL A 91 20.14 6.25 20.83
C VAL A 91 21.57 6.23 21.35
N ALA A 92 22.52 5.93 20.47
CA ALA A 92 23.94 6.03 20.78
C ALA A 92 24.32 7.47 21.16
N GLY A 93 25.13 7.63 22.21
CA GLY A 93 25.55 8.94 22.73
C GLY A 93 24.59 9.58 23.72
N GLN A 94 23.40 8.99 23.96
CA GLN A 94 22.42 9.53 24.89
C GLN A 94 22.51 8.91 26.29
N THR A 95 22.04 9.69 27.27
CA THR A 95 21.99 9.31 28.69
C THR A 95 20.58 8.87 29.08
N TYR A 96 20.51 7.77 29.83
CA TYR A 96 19.29 7.17 30.35
C TYR A 96 19.37 6.95 31.86
N GLN A 97 18.24 7.05 32.55
CA GLN A 97 18.05 6.68 33.95
C GLN A 97 17.39 5.31 34.02
N VAL A 98 18.01 4.35 34.69
CA VAL A 98 17.45 3.02 34.92
C VAL A 98 17.04 2.85 36.39
N LYS A 99 15.86 2.29 36.63
CA LYS A 99 15.38 1.87 37.94
C LYS A 99 14.75 0.49 37.88
N ALA A 100 14.89 -0.28 38.95
CA ALA A 100 14.17 -1.55 39.15
C ALA A 100 14.20 -1.95 40.64
N GLN A 101 13.25 -2.80 41.03
CA GLN A 101 13.19 -3.43 42.35
C GLN A 101 13.47 -4.92 42.22
N ILE A 102 14.36 -5.44 43.06
CA ILE A 102 14.77 -6.84 43.01
C ILE A 102 14.73 -7.49 44.39
N LYS A 103 14.26 -8.74 44.46
CA LYS A 103 14.19 -9.54 45.69
C LYS A 103 14.52 -11.00 45.41
N TYR A 104 15.24 -11.67 46.29
CA TYR A 104 15.52 -13.11 46.19
C TYR A 104 15.40 -13.76 47.57
N GLU A 105 15.01 -15.04 47.61
CA GLU A 105 14.53 -15.69 48.84
C GLU A 105 14.95 -17.16 49.02
N ASN A 106 15.65 -17.77 48.06
CA ASN A 106 16.03 -19.17 48.16
C ASN A 106 16.81 -19.43 49.46
N ALA A 107 16.38 -20.44 50.24
CA ALA A 107 16.87 -20.65 51.59
C ALA A 107 18.40 -20.84 51.65
N ALA A 108 18.96 -21.56 50.68
CA ALA A 108 20.39 -21.85 50.57
C ALA A 108 21.22 -20.72 49.93
N SER A 109 20.59 -19.63 49.47
CA SER A 109 21.31 -18.47 48.95
C SER A 109 22.03 -17.66 50.04
N PRO A 110 23.10 -16.93 49.67
CA PRO A 110 23.83 -16.08 50.60
C PRO A 110 22.94 -15.00 51.24
N ALA A 111 23.41 -14.40 52.34
CA ALA A 111 22.68 -13.34 53.04
C ALA A 111 22.57 -12.05 52.19
N THR A 112 23.58 -11.79 51.36
CA THR A 112 23.58 -10.68 50.40
C THR A 112 24.02 -11.17 49.02
N LYS A 113 23.50 -10.53 47.97
CA LYS A 113 23.85 -10.84 46.58
C LYS A 113 23.76 -9.59 45.72
N GLN A 114 24.78 -9.37 44.89
CA GLN A 114 24.75 -8.29 43.90
C GLN A 114 23.91 -8.68 42.69
N PHE A 115 23.16 -7.71 42.18
CA PHE A 115 22.42 -7.77 40.92
C PHE A 115 22.76 -6.57 40.05
N PHE A 116 22.64 -6.75 38.74
CA PHE A 116 22.89 -5.73 37.72
C PHE A 116 21.65 -5.52 36.85
N ALA A 117 21.48 -4.28 36.40
CA ALA A 117 20.78 -3.98 35.17
C ALA A 117 21.82 -3.88 34.05
N THR A 118 21.70 -4.69 33.02
CA THR A 118 22.70 -4.83 31.95
C THR A 118 22.06 -4.59 30.60
N MET A 119 22.75 -3.83 29.75
CA MET A 119 22.39 -3.67 28.34
C MET A 119 23.26 -4.60 27.47
N HIS A 120 22.62 -5.33 26.57
CA HIS A 120 23.26 -6.06 25.48
C HIS A 120 22.93 -5.37 24.16
N TYR A 121 23.95 -5.06 23.36
CA TYR A 121 23.80 -4.30 22.11
C TYR A 121 23.85 -5.17 20.84
N GLY A 122 23.84 -6.50 20.99
CA GLY A 122 24.17 -7.45 19.92
C GLY A 122 25.65 -7.86 19.92
N GLY A 123 25.94 -9.06 19.41
CA GLY A 123 27.29 -9.64 19.47
C GLY A 123 27.74 -9.95 20.90
N GLY A 124 29.03 -9.74 21.22
CA GLY A 124 29.62 -10.04 22.53
C GLY A 124 29.67 -8.89 23.54
N THR A 125 29.02 -7.75 23.26
CA THR A 125 29.16 -6.53 24.08
C THR A 125 28.06 -6.40 25.12
N TYR A 126 28.44 -6.46 26.40
CA TYR A 126 27.56 -6.30 27.56
C TYR A 126 28.01 -5.10 28.38
N THR A 127 27.07 -4.32 28.90
CA THR A 127 27.39 -3.16 29.74
C THR A 127 26.46 -3.08 30.93
N ASN A 128 27.04 -3.14 32.13
CA ASN A 128 26.31 -3.00 33.37
C ASN A 128 25.98 -1.51 33.56
N LEU A 129 24.69 -1.19 33.56
CA LEU A 129 24.17 0.17 33.65
C LEU A 129 24.13 0.66 35.10
N ALA A 130 23.68 -0.22 35.99
CA ALA A 130 23.53 0.03 37.41
C ALA A 130 23.58 -1.31 38.17
N SER A 131 23.85 -1.24 39.48
CA SER A 131 23.89 -2.44 40.32
C SER A 131 23.38 -2.16 41.73
N VAL A 132 22.95 -3.21 42.42
CA VAL A 132 22.58 -3.16 43.84
C VAL A 132 23.07 -4.43 44.53
N THR A 133 23.45 -4.32 45.81
CA THR A 133 23.64 -5.48 46.69
C THR A 133 22.37 -5.69 47.49
N ALA A 134 21.59 -6.71 47.13
CA ALA A 134 20.32 -7.05 47.76
C ALA A 134 20.53 -7.96 48.97
N THR A 135 19.74 -7.75 50.03
CA THR A 135 19.67 -8.62 51.21
C THR A 135 18.58 -9.66 51.00
N LYS A 136 18.86 -10.93 51.30
CA LYS A 136 17.90 -12.03 51.13
C LYS A 136 16.59 -11.75 51.87
N GLY A 137 15.47 -11.93 51.18
CA GLY A 137 14.13 -11.67 51.71
C GLY A 137 13.68 -10.21 51.71
N GLN A 138 14.49 -9.29 51.20
CA GLN A 138 14.17 -7.86 51.14
C GLN A 138 14.20 -7.35 49.70
N TRP A 139 13.30 -6.40 49.39
CA TRP A 139 13.36 -5.64 48.14
C TRP A 139 14.54 -4.67 48.17
N ALA A 140 15.29 -4.61 47.08
CA ALA A 140 16.40 -3.70 46.88
C ALA A 140 16.24 -2.95 45.56
N THR A 141 16.62 -1.68 45.55
CA THR A 141 16.46 -0.81 44.38
C THR A 141 17.75 -0.72 43.57
N ILE A 142 17.70 -1.12 42.31
CA ILE A 142 18.68 -0.73 41.29
C ILE A 142 18.31 0.67 40.83
N ASN A 143 19.25 1.62 40.87
CA ASN A 143 19.06 2.98 40.38
C ASN A 143 20.39 3.51 39.84
N GLY A 144 20.40 4.03 38.60
CA GLY A 144 21.62 4.60 38.03
C GLY A 144 21.38 5.36 36.73
N SER A 145 22.39 6.15 36.35
CA SER A 145 22.44 6.90 35.10
C SER A 145 23.51 6.30 34.21
N PHE A 146 23.22 6.13 32.93
CA PHE A 146 24.16 5.55 31.97
C PHE A 146 24.09 6.25 30.62
N THR A 147 25.26 6.48 30.00
CA THR A 147 25.36 7.03 28.65
C THR A 147 25.79 5.92 27.68
N ILE A 148 24.95 5.65 26.66
CA ILE A 148 25.32 4.73 25.58
C ILE A 148 26.50 5.34 24.82
N PRO A 149 27.61 4.62 24.58
CA PRO A 149 28.72 5.17 23.79
C PRO A 149 28.27 5.61 22.39
N ALA A 150 28.75 6.77 21.91
CA ALA A 150 28.29 7.35 20.64
C ALA A 150 28.55 6.46 19.40
N GLY A 151 29.55 5.56 19.45
CA GLY A 151 29.85 4.60 18.39
C GLY A 151 29.18 3.23 18.56
N GLN A 152 28.36 3.04 19.60
CA GLN A 152 27.72 1.77 19.89
C GLN A 152 26.54 1.54 18.95
N SER A 153 26.52 0.42 18.22
CA SER A 153 25.31 0.00 17.50
C SER A 153 24.21 -0.32 18.52
N VAL A 154 23.01 0.20 18.28
CA VAL A 154 21.81 -0.01 19.13
C VAL A 154 20.71 -0.78 18.40
N ALA A 155 21.02 -1.36 17.23
CA ALA A 155 20.06 -2.05 16.38
C ALA A 155 19.40 -3.26 17.04
N THR A 156 20.06 -3.85 18.05
CA THR A 156 19.55 -5.01 18.81
C THR A 156 19.68 -4.79 20.33
N ALA A 157 19.47 -3.56 20.79
CA ALA A 157 19.63 -3.20 22.20
C ALA A 157 18.60 -3.92 23.09
N ARG A 158 19.05 -4.50 24.21
CA ARG A 158 18.20 -5.25 25.16
C ARG A 158 18.60 -4.94 26.59
N LEU A 159 17.63 -4.65 27.44
CA LEU A 159 17.84 -4.50 28.88
C LEU A 159 17.47 -5.80 29.59
N PHE A 160 18.37 -6.35 30.40
CA PHE A 160 18.10 -7.52 31.24
C PHE A 160 18.71 -7.38 32.63
N PHE A 161 18.28 -8.25 33.54
CA PHE A 161 18.72 -8.22 34.94
C PHE A 161 19.47 -9.50 35.30
N GLU A 162 20.62 -9.37 35.95
CA GLU A 162 21.52 -10.51 36.14
C GLU A 162 22.25 -10.51 37.48
N THR A 163 22.92 -11.62 37.75
CA THR A 163 23.88 -11.77 38.86
C THR A 163 25.32 -11.63 38.32
N PRO A 164 26.33 -11.35 39.17
CA PRO A 164 27.72 -11.29 38.73
C PRO A 164 28.15 -12.51 37.93
N TRP A 165 28.73 -12.25 36.76
CA TRP A 165 29.19 -13.28 35.84
C TRP A 165 30.19 -14.25 36.48
N THR A 166 30.04 -15.52 36.17
CA THR A 166 31.03 -16.57 36.45
C THR A 166 30.96 -17.61 35.34
N ALA A 167 32.09 -18.20 34.98
CA ALA A 167 32.17 -19.21 33.93
C ALA A 167 31.48 -20.53 34.29
N THR A 168 31.34 -20.84 35.59
CA THR A 168 30.80 -22.12 36.09
C THR A 168 29.71 -21.89 37.15
N PRO A 169 28.58 -21.25 36.80
CA PRO A 169 27.55 -20.91 37.78
C PRO A 169 26.87 -22.16 38.37
N SER A 170 26.86 -23.26 37.63
CA SER A 170 26.37 -24.57 38.07
C SER A 170 27.19 -25.21 39.19
N ALA A 171 28.42 -24.74 39.46
CA ALA A 171 29.21 -25.20 40.60
C ALA A 171 28.67 -24.67 41.94
N ALA A 172 27.91 -23.56 41.92
CA ALA A 172 27.28 -22.97 43.09
C ALA A 172 25.94 -22.31 42.70
N PRO A 173 24.93 -23.11 42.29
CA PRO A 173 23.68 -22.58 41.75
C PRO A 173 22.94 -21.70 42.77
N GLU A 174 22.97 -22.09 44.05
CA GLU A 174 22.39 -21.30 45.15
C GLU A 174 23.03 -19.92 45.33
N THR A 175 24.21 -19.68 44.75
CA THR A 175 24.93 -18.40 44.79
C THR A 175 24.78 -17.61 43.49
N HIS A 176 24.60 -18.25 42.34
CA HIS A 176 24.65 -17.57 41.04
C HIS A 176 23.34 -17.61 40.25
N LEU A 177 22.55 -18.67 40.46
CA LEU A 177 21.37 -19.03 39.68
C LEU A 177 20.09 -19.04 40.52
N MET A 178 20.12 -18.38 41.68
CA MET A 178 18.93 -18.25 42.53
C MET A 178 17.77 -17.61 41.78
N ASP A 179 16.57 -17.97 42.20
CA ASP A 179 15.36 -17.33 41.75
C ASP A 179 15.31 -15.91 42.31
N TYR A 180 14.75 -14.99 41.53
CA TYR A 180 14.54 -13.63 41.98
C TYR A 180 13.26 -13.06 41.40
N LYS A 181 12.76 -12.03 42.08
CA LYS A 181 11.59 -11.25 41.69
C LYS A 181 12.05 -9.90 41.21
N LEU A 182 11.41 -9.39 40.17
CA LEU A 182 11.69 -8.11 39.54
C LEU A 182 10.39 -7.31 39.46
N ASP A 183 10.45 -6.05 39.84
CA ASP A 183 9.30 -5.15 39.83
C ASP A 183 9.73 -3.68 39.57
N ASP A 184 8.76 -2.82 39.26
CA ASP A 184 8.93 -1.38 39.02
C ASP A 184 10.11 -1.02 38.08
N VAL A 185 10.26 -1.75 36.98
CA VAL A 185 11.33 -1.50 36.01
C VAL A 185 11.04 -0.25 35.20
N SER A 186 12.02 0.65 35.09
CA SER A 186 11.90 1.92 34.38
C SER A 186 13.22 2.24 33.69
N LEU A 187 13.13 2.74 32.46
CA LEU A 187 14.25 3.28 31.70
C LEU A 187 13.79 4.58 31.03
N VAL A 188 14.23 5.71 31.58
CA VAL A 188 13.80 7.04 31.14
C VAL A 188 14.94 7.77 30.46
N GLY A 189 14.69 8.36 29.29
CA GLY A 189 15.66 9.21 28.59
C GLY A 189 15.12 9.80 27.30
N ALA A 190 15.99 10.43 26.51
CA ALA A 190 15.60 11.02 25.23
C ALA A 190 15.09 9.92 24.28
N ALA A 191 13.86 10.10 23.78
CA ALA A 191 13.33 9.27 22.71
C ALA A 191 14.23 9.39 21.47
N PRO A 192 14.32 8.35 20.62
CA PRO A 192 14.94 8.47 19.32
C PRO A 192 14.33 9.65 18.55
N PRO A 193 15.13 10.42 17.79
CA PRO A 193 14.52 11.29 16.79
C PRO A 193 13.60 10.43 15.93
N ALA A 194 12.42 10.97 15.60
CA ALA A 194 11.53 10.29 14.67
C ALA A 194 12.34 9.90 13.42
N PRO A 195 12.17 8.67 12.89
CA PRO A 195 12.79 8.33 11.61
C PRO A 195 12.44 9.42 10.60
N ALA A 196 13.41 9.81 9.77
CA ALA A 196 13.17 10.81 8.73
C ALA A 196 11.92 10.41 7.94
N SER A 197 11.02 11.37 7.72
CA SER A 197 9.79 11.10 6.99
C SER A 197 10.14 10.50 5.62
N ARG A 198 9.35 9.49 5.23
CA ARG A 198 9.42 8.88 3.90
C ARG A 198 8.31 9.41 2.98
N THR A 199 7.60 10.43 3.44
CA THR A 199 6.50 11.06 2.71
C THR A 199 6.99 11.65 1.40
N VAL A 200 6.16 11.50 0.38
CA VAL A 200 6.39 12.10 -0.92
C VAL A 200 5.68 13.45 -0.95
N GLU A 201 6.48 14.50 -0.76
CA GLU A 201 6.00 15.89 -0.60
C GLU A 201 5.56 16.57 -1.91
N VAL A 202 5.76 15.91 -3.04
CA VAL A 202 5.42 16.43 -4.37
C VAL A 202 4.18 15.74 -4.93
N VAL A 203 3.52 16.38 -5.89
CA VAL A 203 2.46 15.74 -6.69
C VAL A 203 3.11 14.69 -7.60
N GLY A 204 3.08 13.43 -7.17
CA GLY A 204 3.72 12.31 -7.87
C GLY A 204 3.01 11.90 -9.16
N LYS A 205 1.68 11.93 -9.14
CA LYS A 205 0.77 11.64 -10.25
C LYS A 205 -0.13 12.86 -10.41
N ILE A 206 -0.09 13.51 -11.57
CA ILE A 206 -0.84 14.76 -11.80
C ILE A 206 -2.32 14.41 -12.00
N PRO A 207 -3.27 15.18 -11.43
CA PRO A 207 -4.69 15.01 -11.74
C PRO A 207 -4.97 14.95 -13.24
N GLY A 208 -5.69 13.91 -13.68
CA GLY A 208 -5.94 13.57 -15.09
C GLY A 208 -4.93 12.60 -15.72
N ASP A 209 -3.75 12.41 -15.14
CA ASP A 209 -2.82 11.32 -15.50
C ASP A 209 -3.22 10.05 -14.73
N HIS A 210 -3.18 8.87 -15.35
CA HIS A 210 -3.40 7.59 -14.66
C HIS A 210 -2.11 6.82 -14.37
N ASN A 211 -0.96 7.33 -14.84
CA ASN A 211 0.37 6.81 -14.55
C ASN A 211 1.28 7.85 -13.85
N PRO A 212 2.12 7.44 -12.88
CA PRO A 212 2.20 6.09 -12.29
C PRO A 212 0.92 5.75 -11.51
N LEU A 213 0.69 4.46 -11.21
CA LEU A 213 -0.53 4.02 -10.54
C LEU A 213 -0.69 4.63 -9.14
N MET A 214 0.43 4.86 -8.45
CA MET A 214 0.49 5.49 -7.13
C MET A 214 1.58 6.57 -7.09
N GLY A 215 1.29 7.66 -6.37
CA GLY A 215 2.17 8.84 -6.25
C GLY A 215 2.77 9.05 -4.84
N TRP A 216 2.29 8.33 -3.83
CA TRP A 216 2.70 8.48 -2.42
C TRP A 216 3.78 7.48 -1.98
N LYS A 217 4.07 6.47 -2.81
CA LYS A 217 5.07 5.42 -2.57
C LYS A 217 5.74 5.00 -3.88
N PHE A 218 6.88 4.32 -3.74
CA PHE A 218 7.53 3.58 -4.80
C PHE A 218 7.12 2.11 -4.80
N GLY A 219 7.15 1.50 -5.98
CA GLY A 219 6.82 0.10 -6.19
C GLY A 219 7.36 -0.34 -7.53
N ALA A 220 7.98 -1.51 -7.53
CA ALA A 220 8.62 -2.05 -8.73
C ALA A 220 8.14 -3.46 -9.05
N ASP A 221 8.58 -3.95 -10.21
CA ASP A 221 8.36 -5.32 -10.67
C ASP A 221 6.88 -5.76 -10.57
N GLY A 222 5.97 -4.86 -10.97
CA GLY A 222 4.54 -4.96 -10.70
C GLY A 222 3.85 -6.10 -11.44
N PHE A 223 3.30 -7.05 -10.70
CA PHE A 223 2.50 -8.17 -11.22
C PHE A 223 1.02 -7.93 -11.00
N GLY A 224 0.23 -7.96 -12.08
CA GLY A 224 -1.22 -7.78 -12.04
C GLY A 224 -1.96 -9.11 -11.94
N PHE A 225 -2.87 -9.22 -10.97
CA PHE A 225 -3.73 -10.39 -10.79
C PHE A 225 -5.20 -9.96 -10.67
N VAL A 226 -6.09 -10.59 -11.43
CA VAL A 226 -7.51 -10.23 -11.45
C VAL A 226 -8.35 -11.26 -10.71
N GLU A 227 -9.16 -10.79 -9.75
CA GLU A 227 -10.11 -11.60 -9.00
C GLU A 227 -11.39 -10.78 -8.82
N ASN A 228 -12.54 -11.37 -9.15
CA ASN A 228 -13.87 -10.76 -8.95
C ASN A 228 -14.00 -9.34 -9.51
N GLY A 229 -13.43 -9.09 -10.69
CA GLY A 229 -13.48 -7.79 -11.38
C GLY A 229 -12.59 -6.70 -10.79
N ARG A 230 -11.72 -7.04 -9.83
CA ARG A 230 -10.67 -6.15 -9.31
C ARG A 230 -9.30 -6.65 -9.75
N VAL A 231 -8.40 -5.74 -10.12
CA VAL A 231 -6.98 -6.05 -10.28
C VAL A 231 -6.23 -5.73 -8.98
N TYR A 232 -5.35 -6.64 -8.58
CA TYR A 232 -4.39 -6.49 -7.50
C TYR A 232 -2.99 -6.41 -8.11
N MET A 233 -2.24 -5.38 -7.74
CA MET A 233 -0.86 -5.19 -8.14
C MET A 233 0.06 -5.54 -6.97
N TYR A 234 0.93 -6.53 -7.16
CA TYR A 234 1.97 -6.91 -6.20
C TYR A 234 3.29 -6.35 -6.69
N MET A 235 4.06 -5.71 -5.79
CA MET A 235 5.27 -4.99 -6.16
C MET A 235 6.40 -5.22 -5.17
N THR A 236 7.63 -5.28 -5.68
CA THR A 236 8.85 -5.08 -4.86
C THR A 236 8.76 -3.72 -4.17
N ASN A 237 8.91 -3.70 -2.83
CA ASN A 237 8.78 -2.47 -2.05
C ASN A 237 10.05 -1.60 -2.09
N ASP A 238 10.26 -0.89 -3.20
CA ASP A 238 11.35 0.09 -3.36
C ASP A 238 11.29 1.21 -2.28
N THR A 239 10.11 1.48 -1.70
CA THR A 239 9.95 2.48 -0.61
C THR A 239 10.75 2.10 0.65
N GLN A 240 11.10 0.82 0.86
CA GLN A 240 11.98 0.43 1.98
C GLN A 240 13.36 1.08 1.90
N GLY A 241 13.86 1.32 0.68
CA GLY A 241 15.13 2.02 0.43
C GLY A 241 15.01 3.53 0.51
N TYR A 242 13.81 4.08 0.30
CA TYR A 242 13.59 5.52 0.25
C TYR A 242 13.77 6.14 1.64
N ALA A 243 14.78 6.99 1.73
CA ALA A 243 15.15 7.73 2.92
C ALA A 243 15.64 9.12 2.48
N PRO A 244 14.73 10.07 2.23
CA PRO A 244 15.12 11.41 1.77
C PRO A 244 15.91 12.12 2.86
N ASN A 245 16.97 12.83 2.45
CA ASN A 245 17.71 13.68 3.37
C ASN A 245 16.81 14.86 3.81
N PRO A 246 16.64 15.13 5.12
CA PRO A 246 15.74 16.19 5.58
C PRO A 246 16.11 17.61 5.10
N ALA A 247 17.36 17.86 4.74
CA ALA A 247 17.82 19.17 4.26
C ALA A 247 17.68 19.33 2.74
N THR A 248 17.81 18.25 1.97
CA THR A 248 17.79 18.32 0.50
C THR A 248 16.53 17.73 -0.14
N GLY A 249 15.75 16.94 0.59
CA GLY A 249 14.60 16.19 0.06
C GLY A 249 14.98 15.02 -0.85
N VAL A 250 16.28 14.75 -1.03
CA VAL A 250 16.77 13.75 -1.99
C VAL A 250 17.29 12.52 -1.24
N SER A 251 16.85 11.33 -1.65
CA SER A 251 17.33 10.08 -1.08
C SER A 251 18.66 9.63 -1.71
N ALA A 252 19.36 8.67 -1.12
CA ALA A 252 20.48 8.00 -1.80
C ALA A 252 19.94 6.99 -2.83
N GLY A 253 20.81 6.55 -3.76
CA GLY A 253 20.46 5.46 -4.67
C GLY A 253 20.11 4.18 -3.92
N ILE A 254 19.07 3.48 -4.38
CA ILE A 254 18.63 2.22 -3.79
C ILE A 254 19.57 1.07 -4.17
N ASP A 255 19.85 0.16 -3.23
CA ASP A 255 20.72 -1.02 -3.42
C ASP A 255 19.96 -2.36 -3.46
N TYR A 256 18.65 -2.32 -3.22
CA TYR A 256 17.68 -3.43 -3.17
C TYR A 256 17.95 -4.53 -2.11
N GLY A 257 19.15 -4.59 -1.54
CA GLY A 257 19.65 -5.71 -0.72
C GLY A 257 18.89 -5.93 0.58
N LYS A 258 18.08 -4.96 1.02
CA LYS A 258 17.25 -5.04 2.23
C LYS A 258 15.75 -5.09 1.95
N ILE A 259 15.33 -5.15 0.69
CA ILE A 259 13.91 -5.23 0.37
C ILE A 259 13.41 -6.62 0.73
N ASN A 260 12.49 -6.68 1.68
CA ASN A 260 11.94 -7.89 2.29
C ASN A 260 10.41 -7.83 2.49
N GLN A 261 9.78 -6.83 1.88
CA GLN A 261 8.33 -6.64 1.81
C GLN A 261 7.84 -6.58 0.36
N ILE A 262 6.58 -6.97 0.18
CA ILE A 262 5.82 -6.78 -1.07
C ILE A 262 4.71 -5.76 -0.81
N THR A 263 4.64 -4.71 -1.61
CA THR A 263 3.55 -3.72 -1.57
C THR A 263 2.37 -4.20 -2.42
N VAL A 264 1.15 -4.00 -1.94
CA VAL A 264 -0.08 -4.40 -2.65
C VAL A 264 -1.02 -3.20 -2.79
N ILE A 265 -1.47 -2.94 -4.02
CA ILE A 265 -2.57 -1.99 -4.31
C ILE A 265 -3.65 -2.70 -5.13
N SER A 266 -4.89 -2.21 -5.12
CA SER A 266 -5.94 -2.77 -5.97
C SER A 266 -6.87 -1.71 -6.55
N SER A 267 -7.45 -1.99 -7.70
CA SER A 267 -8.46 -1.14 -8.33
C SER A 267 -9.47 -1.98 -9.12
N ASP A 268 -10.67 -1.46 -9.30
CA ASP A 268 -11.70 -1.97 -10.20
C ASP A 268 -12.12 -0.97 -11.28
N ASP A 269 -11.48 0.21 -11.30
CA ASP A 269 -11.67 1.26 -12.29
C ASP A 269 -10.36 1.65 -13.01
N LEU A 270 -9.22 1.08 -12.58
CA LEU A 270 -7.84 1.31 -13.04
C LEU A 270 -7.23 2.67 -12.69
N VAL A 271 -7.95 3.54 -11.98
CA VAL A 271 -7.51 4.92 -11.67
C VAL A 271 -7.43 5.17 -10.18
N ASN A 272 -8.47 4.77 -9.43
CA ASN A 272 -8.53 4.87 -7.98
C ASN A 272 -7.96 3.57 -7.38
N TRP A 273 -6.83 3.68 -6.71
CA TRP A 273 -6.11 2.54 -6.14
C TRP A 273 -6.24 2.53 -4.63
N THR A 274 -6.79 1.46 -4.07
CA THR A 274 -6.76 1.18 -2.64
C THR A 274 -5.40 0.58 -2.28
N ASP A 275 -4.67 1.24 -1.36
CA ASP A 275 -3.44 0.72 -0.77
C ASP A 275 -3.76 -0.35 0.29
N HIS A 276 -3.19 -1.55 0.15
CA HIS A 276 -3.32 -2.65 1.13
C HIS A 276 -2.05 -2.79 1.99
N GLY A 277 -1.07 -1.91 1.77
CA GLY A 277 0.17 -1.83 2.51
C GLY A 277 1.15 -2.91 2.10
N GLU A 278 1.92 -3.37 3.08
CA GLU A 278 3.05 -4.24 2.87
C GLU A 278 2.84 -5.62 3.49
N ILE A 279 3.07 -6.66 2.71
CA ILE A 279 3.24 -8.02 3.21
C ILE A 279 4.69 -8.14 3.71
N GLN A 280 4.88 -8.40 5.01
CA GLN A 280 6.20 -8.75 5.56
C GLN A 280 6.56 -10.19 5.20
N VAL A 281 7.17 -10.38 4.03
CA VAL A 281 7.48 -11.71 3.48
C VAL A 281 8.73 -12.31 4.12
N ALA A 282 9.85 -11.61 4.05
CA ALA A 282 11.17 -12.12 4.41
C ALA A 282 11.72 -11.44 5.68
N GLY A 283 12.85 -11.95 6.19
CA GLY A 283 13.48 -11.48 7.43
C GLY A 283 12.95 -12.16 8.69
N SER A 284 13.61 -11.90 9.84
CA SER A 284 13.37 -12.65 11.09
C SER A 284 11.94 -12.56 11.64
N THR A 285 11.17 -11.55 11.23
CA THR A 285 9.77 -11.33 11.61
C THR A 285 8.79 -11.58 10.46
N GLY A 286 9.28 -12.01 9.30
CA GLY A 286 8.46 -12.26 8.12
C GLY A 286 7.83 -13.64 8.09
N VAL A 287 6.88 -13.82 7.18
CA VAL A 287 6.16 -15.09 6.95
C VAL A 287 7.12 -16.24 6.59
N ALA A 288 8.21 -15.93 5.89
CA ALA A 288 9.25 -16.87 5.48
C ALA A 288 10.63 -16.45 6.06
N PRO A 289 10.87 -16.70 7.35
CA PRO A 289 12.03 -16.15 8.07
C PRO A 289 13.38 -16.74 7.66
N TYR A 290 13.37 -17.81 6.87
CA TYR A 290 14.55 -18.43 6.26
C TYR A 290 14.98 -17.73 4.94
N THR A 291 14.26 -16.69 4.52
CA THR A 291 14.61 -15.83 3.38
C THR A 291 15.00 -14.42 3.84
N GLY A 292 15.87 -13.75 3.10
CA GLY A 292 16.37 -12.41 3.39
C GLY A 292 15.72 -11.30 2.54
N ASN A 293 15.21 -11.64 1.35
CA ASN A 293 14.63 -10.70 0.40
C ASN A 293 13.30 -11.20 -0.19
N SER A 294 12.52 -10.27 -0.75
CA SER A 294 11.29 -10.56 -1.49
C SER A 294 11.12 -9.64 -2.71
N TRP A 295 11.78 -9.98 -3.81
CA TRP A 295 11.74 -9.23 -5.06
C TRP A 295 10.82 -9.88 -6.10
N ALA A 296 10.40 -9.11 -7.09
CA ALA A 296 9.75 -9.56 -8.32
C ALA A 296 8.62 -10.58 -8.08
N PRO A 297 7.50 -10.13 -7.50
CA PRO A 297 6.41 -11.02 -7.16
C PRO A 297 5.73 -11.62 -8.40
N GLY A 298 5.22 -12.83 -8.25
CA GLY A 298 4.30 -13.47 -9.20
C GLY A 298 3.15 -14.12 -8.45
N MET A 299 1.93 -14.05 -8.97
CA MET A 299 0.74 -14.52 -8.24
C MET A 299 -0.07 -15.51 -9.06
N ALA A 300 -0.51 -16.60 -8.43
CA ALA A 300 -1.44 -17.55 -9.02
C ALA A 300 -2.52 -17.99 -8.03
N LYS A 301 -3.68 -18.37 -8.56
CA LYS A 301 -4.75 -19.02 -7.81
C LYS A 301 -4.94 -20.45 -8.32
N LYS A 302 -5.11 -21.40 -7.40
CA LYS A 302 -5.50 -22.78 -7.74
C LYS A 302 -6.39 -23.36 -6.65
N THR A 303 -7.39 -24.13 -7.06
CA THR A 303 -8.18 -24.93 -6.12
C THR A 303 -7.37 -26.16 -5.70
N VAL A 304 -7.00 -26.23 -4.43
CA VAL A 304 -6.25 -27.35 -3.85
C VAL A 304 -7.14 -28.03 -2.81
N ASN A 305 -7.38 -29.33 -2.98
CA ASN A 305 -8.28 -30.13 -2.12
C ASN A 305 -9.69 -29.51 -1.98
N GLY A 306 -10.22 -28.95 -3.06
CA GLY A 306 -11.56 -28.33 -3.08
C GLY A 306 -11.63 -26.94 -2.45
N VAL A 307 -10.49 -26.32 -2.11
CA VAL A 307 -10.43 -24.97 -1.54
C VAL A 307 -9.54 -24.10 -2.41
N ASP A 308 -10.04 -22.92 -2.78
CA ASP A 308 -9.24 -21.93 -3.48
C ASP A 308 -8.10 -21.44 -2.59
N LYS A 309 -6.89 -21.45 -3.16
CA LYS A 309 -5.67 -20.97 -2.52
C LYS A 309 -4.95 -20.00 -3.44
N TYR A 310 -4.31 -19.02 -2.81
CA TYR A 310 -3.51 -17.99 -3.47
C TYR A 310 -2.04 -18.26 -3.19
N PHE A 311 -1.21 -18.14 -4.23
CA PHE A 311 0.22 -18.47 -4.20
C PHE A 311 1.01 -17.26 -4.65
N LEU A 312 1.70 -16.61 -3.72
CA LEU A 312 2.56 -15.47 -3.99
C LEU A 312 4.02 -15.93 -4.04
N TYR A 313 4.56 -15.99 -5.25
CA TYR A 313 5.95 -16.29 -5.52
C TYR A 313 6.79 -15.03 -5.44
N TYR A 314 8.05 -15.18 -5.05
CA TYR A 314 8.99 -14.08 -4.94
C TYR A 314 10.44 -14.58 -5.02
N ALA A 315 11.35 -13.70 -5.42
CA ALA A 315 12.78 -13.94 -5.41
C ALA A 315 13.42 -13.54 -4.06
N ASN A 316 14.24 -14.43 -3.53
CA ASN A 316 15.10 -14.18 -2.39
C ASN A 316 16.51 -13.81 -2.88
N GLY A 317 16.64 -12.56 -3.32
CA GLY A 317 17.80 -12.06 -4.05
C GLY A 317 17.98 -12.79 -5.38
N GLY A 318 19.18 -12.74 -5.96
CA GLY A 318 19.49 -13.50 -7.18
C GLY A 318 19.67 -15.01 -6.96
N GLY A 319 19.69 -15.49 -5.71
CA GLY A 319 20.11 -16.87 -5.40
C GLY A 319 19.02 -17.93 -5.48
N SER A 320 17.75 -17.53 -5.33
CA SER A 320 16.63 -18.46 -5.18
C SER A 320 15.28 -17.78 -5.34
N SER A 321 14.25 -18.57 -5.64
CA SER A 321 12.84 -18.14 -5.59
C SER A 321 12.05 -19.02 -4.63
N ASN A 322 10.96 -18.48 -4.09
CA ASN A 322 10.15 -19.12 -3.07
C ASN A 322 8.67 -18.71 -3.19
N VAL A 323 7.81 -19.29 -2.35
CA VAL A 323 6.37 -19.09 -2.37
C VAL A 323 5.80 -19.03 -0.95
N ILE A 324 4.81 -18.16 -0.75
CA ILE A 324 3.91 -18.15 0.40
C ILE A 324 2.47 -18.37 -0.06
N THR A 325 1.63 -18.92 0.81
CA THR A 325 0.24 -19.29 0.51
C THR A 325 -0.74 -18.43 1.32
N GLY A 326 -1.85 -18.05 0.71
CA GLY A 326 -2.89 -17.26 1.34
C GLY A 326 -4.30 -17.71 1.00
N ASP A 327 -5.27 -17.13 1.73
CA ASP A 327 -6.70 -17.45 1.60
C ASP A 327 -7.50 -16.40 0.82
N SER A 328 -6.88 -15.27 0.48
CA SER A 328 -7.43 -14.22 -0.38
C SER A 328 -6.31 -13.54 -1.18
N PRO A 329 -6.62 -12.67 -2.16
CA PRO A 329 -5.60 -11.87 -2.85
C PRO A 329 -4.74 -11.02 -1.91
N VAL A 330 -5.21 -10.75 -0.69
CA VAL A 330 -4.49 -9.92 0.28
C VAL A 330 -4.07 -10.73 1.53
N GLY A 331 -4.21 -12.05 1.50
CA GLY A 331 -3.84 -12.96 2.59
C GLY A 331 -5.02 -13.29 3.53
N PRO A 332 -4.76 -13.60 4.82
CA PRO A 332 -3.44 -13.68 5.44
C PRO A 332 -2.56 -14.74 4.78
N TRP A 333 -1.25 -14.54 4.87
CA TRP A 333 -0.20 -15.31 4.22
C TRP A 333 0.54 -16.19 5.21
N THR A 334 0.89 -17.40 4.79
CA THR A 334 1.66 -18.38 5.56
C THR A 334 2.74 -19.01 4.69
N SER A 335 3.82 -19.50 5.31
CA SER A 335 4.82 -20.33 4.63
C SER A 335 4.72 -21.76 5.12
N GLN A 336 4.34 -22.69 4.25
CA GLN A 336 4.39 -24.13 4.52
C GLN A 336 5.79 -24.72 4.29
N ARG A 337 6.69 -23.94 3.70
CA ARG A 337 8.08 -24.34 3.42
C ARG A 337 9.02 -23.90 4.54
N THR A 338 10.12 -24.62 4.70
CA THR A 338 11.26 -24.29 5.59
C THR A 338 12.56 -24.05 4.82
N SER A 339 12.50 -24.15 3.49
CA SER A 339 13.59 -23.95 2.54
C SER A 339 13.05 -23.38 1.23
N THR A 340 13.94 -22.80 0.42
CA THR A 340 13.56 -22.17 -0.85
C THR A 340 13.03 -23.18 -1.87
N LEU A 341 12.08 -22.76 -2.71
CA LEU A 341 11.45 -23.61 -3.74
C LEU A 341 12.41 -23.88 -4.91
N ILE A 342 13.00 -22.82 -5.46
CA ILE A 342 13.96 -22.89 -6.56
C ILE A 342 15.33 -22.47 -6.06
N ASN A 343 16.34 -23.30 -6.28
CA ASN A 343 17.73 -23.04 -5.92
C ASN A 343 18.71 -23.82 -6.83
N ALA A 344 20.00 -23.81 -6.50
CA ALA A 344 21.04 -24.47 -7.29
C ALA A 344 20.93 -26.01 -7.34
N SER A 345 20.16 -26.61 -6.44
CA SER A 345 19.87 -28.05 -6.43
C SER A 345 18.60 -28.41 -7.20
N THR A 346 17.83 -27.43 -7.70
CA THR A 346 16.67 -27.70 -8.55
C THR A 346 17.14 -28.29 -9.88
N PRO A 347 16.65 -29.47 -10.30
CA PRO A 347 17.13 -30.10 -11.53
C PRO A 347 16.97 -29.21 -12.76
N GLY A 348 18.06 -29.04 -13.52
CA GLY A 348 18.11 -28.21 -14.74
C GLY A 348 18.40 -26.72 -14.51
N ALA A 349 18.48 -26.28 -13.25
CA ALA A 349 18.76 -24.89 -12.86
C ALA A 349 20.24 -24.64 -12.48
N GLU A 350 21.11 -25.65 -12.56
CA GLU A 350 22.48 -25.60 -12.04
C GLU A 350 23.32 -24.52 -12.72
N ALA A 351 23.11 -24.32 -14.03
CA ALA A 351 23.82 -23.36 -14.86
C ALA A 351 23.18 -21.95 -14.89
N VAL A 352 22.06 -21.75 -14.20
CA VAL A 352 21.34 -20.45 -14.17
C VAL A 352 22.02 -19.54 -13.15
N ALA A 353 22.48 -18.36 -13.56
CA ALA A 353 23.16 -17.44 -12.66
C ALA A 353 22.21 -16.83 -11.62
N TRP A 354 21.10 -16.25 -12.08
CA TRP A 354 20.08 -15.67 -11.20
C TRP A 354 18.81 -16.51 -11.24
N LYS A 355 18.40 -17.04 -10.09
CA LYS A 355 17.23 -17.94 -9.95
C LYS A 355 16.04 -17.18 -9.39
N PHE A 356 15.82 -16.00 -9.95
CA PHE A 356 14.87 -14.99 -9.48
C PHE A 356 13.70 -14.81 -10.48
N ASP A 357 12.96 -13.71 -10.31
CA ASP A 357 11.83 -13.28 -11.14
C ASP A 357 10.84 -14.41 -11.45
N PRO A 358 10.26 -15.04 -10.41
CA PRO A 358 9.32 -16.12 -10.60
C PRO A 358 8.00 -15.64 -11.22
N ALA A 359 7.59 -16.27 -12.32
CA ALA A 359 6.29 -16.07 -12.94
C ALA A 359 5.49 -17.38 -12.97
N PRO A 360 4.47 -17.53 -12.12
CA PRO A 360 3.63 -18.72 -12.11
C PRO A 360 2.60 -18.68 -13.25
N LEU A 361 2.24 -19.86 -13.75
CA LEU A 361 1.12 -20.08 -14.66
C LEU A 361 0.32 -21.27 -14.12
N VAL A 362 -0.99 -21.12 -14.05
CA VAL A 362 -1.93 -22.25 -13.87
C VAL A 362 -2.67 -22.38 -15.18
N ASP A 363 -2.48 -23.51 -15.86
CA ASP A 363 -3.10 -23.77 -17.14
C ASP A 363 -4.55 -24.24 -16.98
N ASP A 364 -5.31 -24.28 -18.07
CA ASP A 364 -6.75 -24.59 -18.06
C ASP A 364 -7.05 -26.02 -17.57
N ASP A 365 -6.10 -26.93 -17.69
CA ASP A 365 -6.19 -28.30 -17.14
C ASP A 365 -5.83 -28.37 -15.64
N GLY A 366 -5.44 -27.25 -15.04
CA GLY A 366 -5.02 -27.11 -13.66
C GLY A 366 -3.54 -27.39 -13.43
N GLN A 367 -2.76 -27.77 -14.44
CA GLN A 367 -1.32 -27.96 -14.30
C GLN A 367 -0.63 -26.62 -14.02
N GLY A 368 0.20 -26.61 -12.98
CA GLY A 368 0.98 -25.43 -12.60
C GLY A 368 2.36 -25.46 -13.26
N TYR A 369 2.85 -24.30 -13.67
CA TYR A 369 4.20 -24.09 -14.16
C TYR A 369 4.82 -22.87 -13.47
N LEU A 370 6.15 -22.90 -13.30
CA LEU A 370 6.90 -21.76 -12.78
C LEU A 370 8.03 -21.41 -13.74
N PHE A 371 7.97 -20.21 -14.29
CA PHE A 371 9.05 -19.60 -15.05
C PHE A 371 9.95 -18.85 -14.08
N PHE A 372 11.26 -18.93 -14.29
CA PHE A 372 12.25 -18.24 -13.46
C PHE A 372 13.56 -18.15 -14.21
N GLY A 373 14.48 -17.33 -13.72
CA GLY A 373 15.85 -17.32 -14.22
C GLY A 373 16.30 -15.98 -14.77
N GLY A 374 17.53 -15.94 -15.26
CA GLY A 374 18.14 -14.75 -15.82
C GLY A 374 19.62 -14.61 -15.48
N GLY A 375 20.12 -13.40 -15.67
CA GLY A 375 21.50 -13.02 -15.39
C GLY A 375 22.50 -13.51 -16.42
N PRO A 376 23.79 -13.41 -16.10
CA PRO A 376 24.87 -13.81 -17.01
C PRO A 376 24.71 -15.25 -17.50
N ALA A 377 24.98 -15.48 -18.78
CA ALA A 377 24.95 -16.81 -19.37
C ALA A 377 26.11 -17.68 -18.85
N SER A 378 25.93 -19.00 -18.91
CA SER A 378 27.02 -19.94 -18.60
C SER A 378 28.26 -19.66 -19.44
N THR A 379 29.43 -19.59 -18.80
CA THR A 379 30.72 -19.39 -19.48
C THR A 379 31.15 -20.59 -20.34
N ALA A 380 30.44 -21.71 -20.26
CA ALA A 380 30.61 -22.85 -21.16
C ALA A 380 30.08 -22.57 -22.59
N LEU A 381 29.20 -21.58 -22.75
CA LEU A 381 28.69 -21.18 -24.06
C LEU A 381 29.70 -20.26 -24.78
N PRO A 382 29.84 -20.35 -26.11
CA PRO A 382 30.62 -19.40 -26.90
C PRO A 382 30.16 -17.96 -26.69
N ALA A 383 31.06 -16.98 -26.83
CA ALA A 383 30.75 -15.57 -26.59
C ALA A 383 29.55 -15.05 -27.40
N ALA A 384 29.45 -15.40 -28.68
CA ALA A 384 28.31 -15.03 -29.53
C ALA A 384 26.99 -15.66 -29.06
N GLU A 385 27.03 -16.90 -28.56
CA GLU A 385 25.84 -17.57 -28.04
C GLU A 385 25.42 -16.98 -26.68
N ARG A 386 26.37 -16.67 -25.79
CA ARG A 386 26.09 -15.96 -24.53
C ARG A 386 25.39 -14.62 -24.74
N PHE A 387 25.67 -13.97 -25.86
CA PHE A 387 25.05 -12.70 -26.22
C PHE A 387 23.68 -12.89 -26.90
N ASN A 388 23.58 -13.79 -27.89
CA ASN A 388 22.36 -13.88 -28.68
C ASN A 388 21.33 -14.83 -28.08
N ASN A 389 21.74 -15.91 -27.42
CA ASN A 389 20.86 -16.94 -26.84
C ASN A 389 21.45 -17.43 -25.50
N PRO A 390 21.35 -16.62 -24.43
CA PRO A 390 22.04 -16.88 -23.16
C PRO A 390 21.57 -18.14 -22.40
N LYS A 391 20.38 -18.67 -22.74
CA LYS A 391 19.79 -19.89 -22.13
C LYS A 391 19.77 -19.82 -20.60
N ASN A 392 19.41 -18.66 -20.07
CA ASN A 392 19.42 -18.32 -18.65
C ASN A 392 18.02 -18.34 -18.01
N ILE A 393 16.94 -18.44 -18.79
CA ILE A 393 15.57 -18.60 -18.30
C ILE A 393 15.15 -20.07 -18.34
N ARG A 394 14.31 -20.47 -17.39
CA ARG A 394 13.78 -21.82 -17.21
C ARG A 394 12.27 -21.81 -17.02
N VAL A 395 11.67 -22.96 -17.29
CA VAL A 395 10.31 -23.31 -16.86
C VAL A 395 10.34 -24.69 -16.19
N ILE A 396 9.56 -24.88 -15.13
CA ILE A 396 9.42 -26.16 -14.46
C ILE A 396 7.95 -26.41 -14.10
N GLU A 397 7.52 -27.66 -14.14
CA GLU A 397 6.22 -28.06 -13.62
C GLU A 397 6.18 -27.92 -12.10
N LEU A 398 5.07 -27.41 -11.60
CA LEU A 398 4.75 -27.38 -10.18
C LEU A 398 3.93 -28.62 -9.81
N GLY A 399 4.04 -29.04 -8.56
CA GLY A 399 3.14 -30.03 -8.00
C GLY A 399 1.71 -29.51 -7.87
N ASP A 400 0.76 -30.41 -7.63
CA ASP A 400 -0.65 -30.04 -7.44
C ASP A 400 -0.88 -29.07 -6.27
N ASP A 401 0.03 -29.10 -5.29
CA ASP A 401 0.06 -28.20 -4.14
C ASP A 401 0.60 -26.80 -4.44
N MET A 402 1.13 -26.56 -5.65
CA MET A 402 1.79 -25.32 -6.11
C MET A 402 3.02 -24.89 -5.29
N ILE A 403 3.41 -25.66 -4.27
CA ILE A 403 4.53 -25.37 -3.38
C ILE A 403 5.66 -26.38 -3.49
N SER A 404 5.60 -27.27 -4.48
CA SER A 404 6.61 -28.25 -4.85
C SER A 404 6.87 -28.22 -6.36
N THR A 405 8.00 -28.78 -6.80
CA THR A 405 8.35 -28.89 -8.23
C THR A 405 8.30 -30.35 -8.68
N GLN A 406 7.96 -30.59 -9.94
CA GLN A 406 8.00 -31.89 -10.58
C GLN A 406 9.02 -31.92 -11.73
N GLY A 407 9.66 -33.08 -11.91
CA GLY A 407 10.56 -33.31 -13.03
C GLY A 407 11.84 -32.44 -13.03
N THR A 408 12.24 -32.01 -14.22
CA THR A 408 13.44 -31.21 -14.48
C THR A 408 13.05 -29.97 -15.24
N SER A 409 13.62 -28.83 -14.87
CA SER A 409 13.35 -27.57 -15.57
C SER A 409 13.82 -27.62 -17.03
N ALA A 410 13.00 -27.09 -17.93
CA ALA A 410 13.30 -26.93 -19.35
C ALA A 410 13.89 -25.54 -19.63
N VAL A 411 14.70 -25.44 -20.69
CA VAL A 411 15.31 -24.18 -21.13
C VAL A 411 14.30 -23.36 -21.92
N VAL A 412 14.20 -22.07 -21.58
CA VAL A 412 13.59 -21.06 -22.45
C VAL A 412 14.72 -20.41 -23.24
N ASP A 413 14.79 -20.69 -24.55
CA ASP A 413 15.86 -20.18 -25.43
C ASP A 413 15.52 -18.78 -25.95
N ALA A 414 15.27 -17.86 -25.01
CA ALA A 414 14.85 -16.49 -25.27
C ALA A 414 16.03 -15.64 -25.80
N PRO A 415 15.88 -15.02 -27.00
CA PRO A 415 16.91 -14.17 -27.58
C PRO A 415 17.37 -13.01 -26.69
N VAL A 416 18.67 -12.86 -26.44
CA VAL A 416 19.26 -11.71 -25.72
C VAL A 416 18.67 -11.55 -24.30
N ALA A 417 18.17 -12.63 -23.70
CA ALA A 417 17.45 -12.57 -22.42
C ALA A 417 18.31 -12.13 -21.23
N PHE A 418 17.69 -11.36 -20.34
CA PHE A 418 18.29 -10.87 -19.10
C PHE A 418 17.54 -11.35 -17.87
N GLU A 419 16.27 -10.99 -17.74
CA GLU A 419 15.46 -11.17 -16.53
C GLU A 419 13.96 -10.99 -16.83
N ALA A 420 13.12 -10.89 -15.79
CA ALA A 420 11.70 -10.55 -15.86
C ALA A 420 10.87 -11.46 -16.79
N ALA A 421 11.09 -12.78 -16.71
CA ALA A 421 10.23 -13.73 -17.42
C ALA A 421 8.79 -13.62 -16.89
N GLN A 422 7.82 -13.49 -17.78
CA GLN A 422 6.39 -13.39 -17.46
C GLN A 422 5.58 -14.11 -18.52
N VAL A 423 4.52 -14.79 -18.12
CA VAL A 423 3.73 -15.63 -19.01
C VAL A 423 2.24 -15.43 -18.80
N PHE A 424 1.47 -15.47 -19.89
CA PHE A 424 0.02 -15.59 -19.86
C PHE A 424 -0.47 -16.46 -21.02
N LYS A 425 -1.68 -17.01 -20.90
CA LYS A 425 -2.33 -17.77 -21.96
C LYS A 425 -3.43 -16.95 -22.60
N ARG A 426 -3.55 -17.01 -23.93
CA ARG A 426 -4.62 -16.39 -24.71
C ARG A 426 -4.92 -17.23 -25.94
N GLN A 427 -6.19 -17.60 -26.15
CA GLN A 427 -6.66 -18.35 -27.33
C GLN A 427 -5.80 -19.60 -27.60
N ASP A 428 -5.65 -20.46 -26.60
CA ASP A 428 -4.87 -21.71 -26.64
C ASP A 428 -3.35 -21.56 -26.90
N LYS A 429 -2.82 -20.34 -26.89
CA LYS A 429 -1.38 -20.05 -27.02
C LYS A 429 -0.82 -19.46 -25.74
N TYR A 430 0.44 -19.76 -25.46
CA TYR A 430 1.21 -19.19 -24.36
C TYR A 430 2.07 -18.06 -24.88
N TYR A 431 2.06 -16.92 -24.18
CA TYR A 431 2.84 -15.74 -24.49
C TYR A 431 3.83 -15.52 -23.36
N LEU A 432 5.12 -15.67 -23.64
CA LEU A 432 6.19 -15.38 -22.69
C LEU A 432 6.88 -14.09 -23.07
N SER A 433 6.94 -13.13 -22.14
CA SER A 433 7.69 -11.89 -22.27
C SER A 433 8.89 -11.90 -21.32
N TYR A 434 9.94 -11.16 -21.67
CA TYR A 434 11.17 -11.06 -20.89
C TYR A 434 11.93 -9.78 -21.20
N SER A 435 12.77 -9.33 -20.27
CA SER A 435 13.66 -8.18 -20.44
C SER A 435 14.96 -8.60 -21.09
N SER A 436 15.46 -7.83 -22.06
CA SER A 436 16.70 -8.11 -22.77
C SER A 436 17.92 -7.42 -22.15
N HIS A 437 19.10 -8.03 -22.30
CA HIS A 437 20.30 -7.54 -21.61
C HIS A 437 20.93 -6.34 -22.30
N PHE A 438 21.64 -5.51 -21.52
CA PHE A 438 22.37 -4.34 -22.01
C PHE A 438 23.72 -4.69 -22.67
N GLY A 439 24.08 -5.97 -22.73
CA GLY A 439 25.38 -6.45 -23.20
C GLY A 439 26.43 -6.41 -22.10
N GLY A 440 27.71 -6.34 -22.49
CA GLY A 440 28.84 -6.32 -21.55
C GLY A 440 29.50 -7.68 -21.35
N ASN A 441 30.53 -7.72 -20.51
CA ASN A 441 31.40 -8.90 -20.35
C ASN A 441 30.65 -10.14 -19.85
N ASP A 442 29.63 -9.92 -19.04
CA ASP A 442 28.75 -10.96 -18.50
C ASP A 442 27.93 -11.68 -19.58
N PHE A 443 27.75 -11.04 -20.74
CA PHE A 443 27.01 -11.55 -21.90
C PHE A 443 27.91 -11.76 -23.11
N GLY A 444 29.19 -12.10 -22.90
CA GLY A 444 30.11 -12.41 -24.00
C GLY A 444 30.80 -11.20 -24.63
N GLY A 445 30.69 -10.01 -24.03
CA GLY A 445 31.39 -8.80 -24.45
C GLY A 445 30.78 -8.15 -25.69
N ASN A 446 31.62 -7.53 -26.52
CA ASN A 446 31.17 -6.85 -27.73
C ASN A 446 30.87 -7.88 -28.84
N GLN A 447 29.59 -8.22 -29.02
CA GLN A 447 29.11 -9.14 -30.05
C GLN A 447 28.12 -8.43 -30.99
N THR A 448 27.93 -9.01 -32.17
CA THR A 448 26.88 -8.54 -33.09
C THR A 448 25.56 -9.20 -32.71
N ARG A 449 24.54 -8.38 -32.49
CA ARG A 449 23.17 -8.86 -32.27
C ARG A 449 22.60 -9.42 -33.57
N GLU A 450 21.97 -10.59 -33.50
CA GLU A 450 21.27 -11.15 -34.64
C GLU A 450 20.13 -10.24 -35.12
N PRO A 451 19.86 -10.15 -36.44
CA PRO A 451 18.77 -9.33 -36.96
C PRO A 451 17.41 -9.72 -36.38
N GLY A 452 16.60 -8.73 -36.01
CA GLY A 452 15.26 -8.92 -35.44
C GLY A 452 15.22 -9.12 -33.92
N TYR A 453 16.33 -9.46 -33.27
CA TYR A 453 16.40 -9.60 -31.81
C TYR A 453 16.31 -8.25 -31.09
N PRO A 454 15.84 -8.24 -29.81
CA PRO A 454 15.55 -7.00 -29.09
C PRO A 454 16.82 -6.19 -28.77
N GLY A 455 16.69 -4.86 -28.74
CA GLY A 455 17.68 -3.94 -28.19
C GLY A 455 17.85 -4.11 -26.69
N GLY A 456 18.89 -3.52 -26.09
CA GLY A 456 19.13 -3.67 -24.65
C GLY A 456 18.09 -2.96 -23.79
N GLY A 457 17.57 -3.65 -22.77
CA GLY A 457 16.55 -3.14 -21.86
C GLY A 457 15.16 -3.00 -22.49
N GLU A 458 14.87 -3.75 -23.56
CA GLU A 458 13.56 -3.85 -24.19
C GLU A 458 12.86 -5.13 -23.71
N ILE A 459 11.52 -5.17 -23.79
CA ILE A 459 10.75 -6.39 -23.53
C ILE A 459 10.56 -7.14 -24.84
N GLY A 460 11.26 -8.27 -24.97
CA GLY A 460 11.01 -9.25 -26.03
C GLY A 460 9.86 -10.18 -25.65
N TYR A 461 9.26 -10.85 -26.65
CA TYR A 461 8.27 -11.89 -26.36
C TYR A 461 8.31 -13.06 -27.36
N MET A 462 7.79 -14.19 -26.92
CA MET A 462 7.72 -15.46 -27.63
C MET A 462 6.30 -16.02 -27.55
N ILE A 463 5.89 -16.79 -28.55
CA ILE A 463 4.57 -17.45 -28.60
C ILE A 463 4.79 -18.97 -28.74
N SER A 464 4.15 -19.77 -27.89
CA SER A 464 4.23 -21.24 -27.94
C SER A 464 2.86 -21.91 -27.90
N ASP A 465 2.82 -23.14 -28.41
CA ASP A 465 1.72 -24.11 -28.27
C ASP A 465 1.87 -25.00 -27.02
N ASP A 466 3.04 -24.97 -26.38
CA ASP A 466 3.41 -25.86 -25.27
C ASP A 466 4.09 -25.02 -24.18
N PRO A 467 3.57 -25.06 -22.93
CA PRO A 467 4.11 -24.26 -21.83
C PRO A 467 5.55 -24.66 -21.44
N MET A 468 6.04 -25.82 -21.87
CA MET A 468 7.37 -26.34 -21.58
C MET A 468 8.36 -26.27 -22.75
N SER A 469 7.91 -25.88 -23.96
CA SER A 469 8.75 -25.84 -25.17
C SER A 469 8.90 -24.42 -25.71
N TRP A 470 10.11 -23.88 -25.62
CA TRP A 470 10.42 -22.49 -25.98
C TRP A 470 11.71 -22.38 -26.80
N PRO A 471 11.76 -22.95 -28.02
CA PRO A 471 12.88 -22.75 -28.92
C PRO A 471 12.93 -21.29 -29.40
N LYS A 472 14.12 -20.76 -29.72
CA LYS A 472 14.31 -19.36 -30.12
C LYS A 472 13.49 -18.94 -31.35
N GLU A 473 13.11 -19.90 -32.19
CA GLU A 473 12.24 -19.70 -33.36
C GLU A 473 10.83 -19.22 -32.98
N ASN A 474 10.42 -19.38 -31.72
CA ASN A 474 9.16 -18.86 -31.20
C ASN A 474 9.19 -17.35 -30.91
N TYR A 475 10.34 -16.68 -31.05
CA TYR A 475 10.46 -15.24 -30.83
C TYR A 475 9.57 -14.44 -31.80
N ALA A 476 8.73 -13.56 -31.25
CA ALA A 476 7.67 -12.87 -31.96
C ALA A 476 7.85 -11.34 -32.00
N GLY A 477 8.95 -10.81 -31.47
CA GLY A 477 9.34 -9.40 -31.60
C GLY A 477 9.47 -8.67 -30.26
N VAL A 478 9.43 -7.34 -30.34
CA VAL A 478 9.54 -6.43 -29.19
C VAL A 478 8.14 -5.98 -28.77
N MET A 479 7.78 -6.29 -27.54
CA MET A 479 6.52 -5.89 -26.92
C MET A 479 6.58 -4.46 -26.38
N PHE A 480 7.71 -4.05 -25.79
CA PHE A 480 7.83 -2.74 -25.14
C PHE A 480 9.28 -2.20 -25.17
N PRO A 481 9.51 -0.95 -25.61
CA PRO A 481 10.85 -0.36 -25.60
C PRO A 481 11.29 0.07 -24.19
N ASN A 482 12.58 0.36 -23.99
CA ASN A 482 13.07 0.91 -22.72
C ASN A 482 12.41 2.26 -22.40
N GLN A 483 12.09 2.50 -21.12
CA GLN A 483 11.28 3.64 -20.67
C GLN A 483 11.90 5.00 -21.01
N SER A 484 13.24 5.08 -21.02
CA SER A 484 13.98 6.28 -21.42
C SER A 484 13.69 6.78 -22.83
N ARG A 485 13.19 5.91 -23.72
CA ARG A 485 12.87 6.27 -25.11
C ARG A 485 11.70 7.24 -25.24
N PHE A 486 10.78 7.23 -24.27
CA PHE A 486 9.56 8.04 -24.33
C PHE A 486 9.35 8.93 -23.09
N PHE A 487 9.88 8.57 -21.91
CA PHE A 487 9.91 9.47 -20.75
C PHE A 487 11.18 10.34 -20.66
N GLY A 488 12.15 10.11 -21.54
CA GLY A 488 13.36 10.91 -21.69
C GLY A 488 14.42 10.66 -20.62
N ASN A 489 15.32 11.63 -20.46
CA ASN A 489 16.48 11.51 -19.56
C ASN A 489 16.06 11.23 -18.10
N GLY A 490 16.91 10.53 -17.35
CA GLY A 490 16.65 10.15 -15.96
C GLY A 490 15.67 8.99 -15.75
N THR A 491 14.99 8.52 -16.80
CA THR A 491 13.99 7.43 -16.72
C THR A 491 14.44 6.11 -17.34
N GLY A 492 15.73 5.98 -17.66
CA GLY A 492 16.31 4.69 -18.04
C GLY A 492 16.52 3.78 -16.84
N GLY A 493 16.57 2.48 -17.08
CA GLY A 493 16.75 1.46 -16.06
C GLY A 493 16.46 0.08 -16.60
N ASN A 494 16.39 -0.90 -15.70
CA ASN A 494 15.84 -2.19 -16.03
C ASN A 494 14.35 -2.07 -16.41
N ASN A 495 13.85 -3.12 -17.04
CA ASN A 495 12.50 -3.20 -17.56
C ASN A 495 11.91 -4.48 -16.99
N HIS A 496 10.73 -4.40 -16.39
CA HIS A 496 9.99 -5.53 -15.82
C HIS A 496 8.50 -5.27 -16.03
N GLN A 497 7.76 -6.31 -16.35
CA GLN A 497 6.40 -6.23 -16.85
C GLN A 497 5.49 -7.30 -16.24
N SER A 498 4.21 -7.27 -16.58
CA SER A 498 3.26 -8.38 -16.47
C SER A 498 2.07 -8.08 -17.41
N VAL A 499 1.24 -9.08 -17.69
CA VAL A 499 0.03 -8.94 -18.52
C VAL A 499 -1.14 -9.59 -17.81
N PHE A 500 -2.27 -8.90 -17.76
CA PHE A 500 -3.51 -9.43 -17.21
C PHE A 500 -4.72 -9.06 -18.07
N GLU A 501 -5.81 -9.80 -17.91
CA GLU A 501 -7.09 -9.52 -18.57
C GLU A 501 -8.12 -8.99 -17.57
N LEU A 502 -8.76 -7.86 -17.90
CA LEU A 502 -9.86 -7.28 -17.13
C LEU A 502 -10.96 -6.82 -18.11
N GLY A 503 -12.19 -7.27 -17.88
CA GLY A 503 -13.34 -6.87 -18.71
C GLY A 503 -13.19 -7.21 -20.21
N GLY A 504 -12.48 -8.29 -20.55
CA GLY A 504 -12.23 -8.71 -21.93
C GLY A 504 -11.13 -7.93 -22.66
N LYS A 505 -10.44 -7.03 -21.96
CA LYS A 505 -9.27 -6.30 -22.46
C LYS A 505 -8.01 -6.77 -21.76
N TYR A 506 -6.88 -6.71 -22.47
CA TYR A 506 -5.57 -7.02 -21.91
C TYR A 506 -4.85 -5.74 -21.53
N TYR A 507 -4.11 -5.80 -20.44
CA TYR A 507 -3.34 -4.68 -19.92
C TYR A 507 -1.90 -5.11 -19.67
N PHE A 508 -0.97 -4.25 -20.04
CA PHE A 508 0.46 -4.41 -19.87
C PHE A 508 0.94 -3.51 -18.72
N THR A 509 1.42 -4.12 -17.65
CA THR A 509 2.04 -3.39 -16.54
C THR A 509 3.53 -3.27 -16.78
N TYR A 510 4.12 -2.19 -16.31
CA TYR A 510 5.57 -2.02 -16.27
C TYR A 510 5.95 -1.10 -15.11
N HIS A 511 7.23 -0.98 -14.82
CA HIS A 511 7.71 0.07 -13.92
C HIS A 511 8.51 1.13 -14.68
N ALA A 512 8.59 2.34 -14.15
CA ALA A 512 9.47 3.39 -14.65
C ALA A 512 9.94 4.32 -13.51
N PRO A 513 11.10 5.00 -13.61
CA PRO A 513 11.57 5.95 -12.59
C PRO A 513 10.83 7.31 -12.58
N THR A 514 9.54 7.34 -12.91
CA THR A 514 8.82 8.59 -13.14
C THR A 514 8.55 9.37 -11.87
N LEU A 515 8.23 8.70 -10.75
CA LEU A 515 8.08 9.39 -9.46
C LEU A 515 9.42 9.94 -8.97
N ASN A 516 10.49 9.16 -9.13
CA ASN A 516 11.85 9.62 -8.86
C ASN A 516 12.13 10.90 -9.66
N LYS A 517 11.78 10.91 -10.96
CA LYS A 517 11.93 12.09 -11.82
C LYS A 517 11.10 13.30 -11.36
N ARG A 518 9.90 13.09 -10.82
CA ARG A 518 9.10 14.17 -10.21
C ARG A 518 9.79 14.78 -8.98
N ILE A 519 10.51 13.97 -8.21
CA ILE A 519 11.18 14.41 -6.97
C ILE A 519 12.53 15.08 -7.26
N ASN A 520 13.36 14.52 -8.14
CA ASN A 520 14.77 14.93 -8.29
C ASN A 520 15.21 15.26 -9.73
N GLY A 521 14.25 15.40 -10.65
CA GLY A 521 14.52 15.68 -12.07
C GLY A 521 15.19 14.51 -12.78
N ASP A 522 16.22 14.76 -13.59
CA ASP A 522 16.83 13.71 -14.41
C ASP A 522 17.85 12.82 -13.65
N THR A 523 17.90 12.91 -12.32
CA THR A 523 18.86 12.14 -11.51
C THR A 523 18.37 10.72 -11.29
N THR A 524 19.03 9.72 -11.86
CA THR A 524 18.66 8.32 -11.65
C THR A 524 19.13 7.81 -10.29
N GLN A 525 18.20 7.30 -9.47
CA GLN A 525 18.50 6.73 -8.15
C GLN A 525 18.06 5.27 -8.01
N GLY A 526 17.43 4.70 -9.03
CA GLY A 526 16.95 3.31 -9.05
C GLY A 526 15.55 3.10 -8.48
N TYR A 527 14.93 4.11 -7.85
CA TYR A 527 13.54 4.00 -7.39
C TYR A 527 12.56 3.98 -8.57
N ARG A 528 11.65 3.00 -8.55
CA ARG A 528 10.70 2.75 -9.63
C ARG A 528 9.26 2.89 -9.16
N SER A 529 8.37 3.16 -10.12
CA SER A 529 6.94 3.32 -9.90
C SER A 529 6.16 2.49 -10.90
N PRO A 530 5.03 1.87 -10.49
CA PRO A 530 4.22 1.04 -11.37
C PRO A 530 3.45 1.91 -12.37
N HIS A 531 3.29 1.39 -13.58
CA HIS A 531 2.54 1.97 -14.69
C HIS A 531 1.73 0.89 -15.40
N ILE A 532 0.74 1.30 -16.18
CA ILE A 532 -0.10 0.42 -16.99
C ILE A 532 -0.41 1.03 -18.35
N GLN A 533 -0.55 0.21 -19.38
CA GLN A 533 -1.10 0.55 -20.70
C GLN A 533 -2.02 -0.57 -21.20
N GLU A 534 -2.93 -0.25 -22.14
CA GLU A 534 -3.72 -1.28 -22.84
C GLU A 534 -2.80 -2.09 -23.78
N LEU A 535 -2.96 -3.41 -23.79
CA LEU A 535 -2.27 -4.33 -24.67
C LEU A 535 -3.21 -4.79 -25.78
N GLN A 536 -2.80 -4.59 -27.04
CA GLN A 536 -3.58 -4.99 -28.21
C GLN A 536 -2.85 -6.05 -29.04
N PHE A 537 -3.63 -6.86 -29.74
CA PHE A 537 -3.13 -7.95 -30.57
C PHE A 537 -3.51 -7.72 -32.04
N ASN A 538 -2.62 -8.09 -32.93
CA ASN A 538 -2.90 -8.22 -34.36
C ASN A 538 -3.76 -9.46 -34.62
N ALA A 539 -4.34 -9.53 -35.82
CA ALA A 539 -5.21 -10.64 -36.21
C ALA A 539 -4.49 -12.00 -36.23
N ASP A 540 -3.17 -12.01 -36.40
CA ASP A 540 -2.34 -13.23 -36.38
C ASP A 540 -1.92 -13.66 -34.96
N GLY A 541 -2.37 -12.95 -33.93
CA GLY A 541 -2.04 -13.20 -32.53
C GLY A 541 -0.77 -12.48 -32.05
N THR A 542 0.01 -11.86 -32.92
CA THR A 542 1.17 -11.07 -32.49
C THR A 542 0.74 -9.82 -31.72
N VAL A 543 1.60 -9.32 -30.86
CA VAL A 543 1.33 -8.13 -30.03
C VAL A 543 1.64 -6.85 -30.79
N GLN A 544 0.77 -5.85 -30.65
CA GLN A 544 1.08 -4.47 -31.04
C GLN A 544 2.00 -3.85 -29.99
N GLN A 545 3.11 -3.25 -30.44
CA GLN A 545 4.10 -2.68 -29.52
C GLN A 545 3.47 -1.63 -28.60
N VAL A 546 3.62 -1.84 -27.29
CA VAL A 546 3.15 -0.92 -26.26
C VAL A 546 4.16 0.21 -26.09
N VAL A 547 3.68 1.44 -25.89
CA VAL A 547 4.50 2.60 -25.53
C VAL A 547 3.86 3.24 -24.30
N GLY A 548 4.68 3.51 -23.28
CA GLY A 548 4.21 4.12 -22.04
C GLY A 548 3.99 5.62 -22.18
N ASP A 549 3.05 6.14 -21.41
CA ASP A 549 2.85 7.57 -21.20
C ASP A 549 2.28 7.85 -19.79
N TYR A 550 2.12 9.13 -19.46
CA TYR A 550 1.53 9.55 -18.18
C TYR A 550 0.00 9.45 -18.18
N LYS A 551 -0.65 9.53 -19.35
CA LYS A 551 -2.11 9.44 -19.44
C LYS A 551 -2.57 8.08 -18.92
N GLY A 552 -1.88 7.01 -19.26
CA GLY A 552 -2.24 5.65 -18.89
C GLY A 552 -3.51 5.16 -19.60
N VAL A 553 -4.16 4.18 -18.98
CA VAL A 553 -5.40 3.56 -19.46
C VAL A 553 -6.61 4.43 -19.11
N ASP A 554 -7.65 4.47 -19.94
CA ASP A 554 -8.89 5.15 -19.55
C ASP A 554 -9.55 4.46 -18.33
N GLN A 555 -10.24 5.24 -17.49
CA GLN A 555 -11.02 4.69 -16.38
C GLN A 555 -12.15 3.80 -16.91
N VAL A 556 -12.28 2.59 -16.36
CA VAL A 556 -13.21 1.59 -16.92
C VAL A 556 -14.62 1.63 -16.31
N LYS A 557 -14.80 2.37 -15.20
CA LYS A 557 -16.10 2.67 -14.58
C LYS A 557 -15.99 3.84 -13.61
N ASP A 558 -17.11 4.51 -13.38
CA ASP A 558 -17.20 5.56 -12.36
C ASP A 558 -17.09 4.97 -10.95
N PHE A 559 -16.58 5.78 -10.02
CA PHE A 559 -16.42 5.40 -8.62
C PHE A 559 -17.74 5.58 -7.86
N ASP A 560 -18.24 4.51 -7.24
CA ASP A 560 -19.42 4.54 -6.36
C ASP A 560 -19.07 5.08 -4.96
N PRO A 561 -19.58 6.26 -4.57
CA PRO A 561 -19.30 6.89 -3.28
C PRO A 561 -20.19 6.42 -2.13
N TYR A 562 -21.30 5.71 -2.40
CA TYR A 562 -22.36 5.45 -1.42
C TYR A 562 -22.12 4.18 -0.59
N ARG A 563 -20.92 4.11 -0.02
CA ARG A 563 -20.44 3.06 0.87
C ARG A 563 -19.34 3.62 1.77
N THR A 564 -19.02 2.93 2.85
CA THR A 564 -17.76 3.19 3.55
C THR A 564 -16.60 2.65 2.74
N PHE A 565 -15.55 3.43 2.58
CA PHE A 565 -14.35 3.04 1.85
C PHE A 565 -13.07 3.53 2.54
N PRO A 566 -11.93 2.83 2.37
CA PRO A 566 -10.67 3.25 2.99
C PRO A 566 -10.20 4.59 2.46
N ALA A 567 -9.72 5.47 3.33
CA ALA A 567 -9.20 6.80 2.97
C ALA A 567 -7.95 6.69 2.08
N GLU A 568 -7.23 5.58 2.18
CA GLU A 568 -6.14 5.15 1.30
C GLU A 568 -6.60 4.58 -0.05
N THR A 569 -7.84 4.84 -0.46
CA THR A 569 -8.28 4.71 -1.85
C THR A 569 -8.04 6.03 -2.57
N ILE A 570 -7.04 6.06 -3.44
CA ILE A 570 -6.46 7.30 -3.95
C ILE A 570 -6.35 7.25 -5.48
N GLY A 571 -6.92 8.25 -6.15
CA GLY A 571 -6.64 8.57 -7.54
C GLY A 571 -5.37 9.39 -7.68
N TRP A 572 -5.25 10.47 -6.89
CA TRP A 572 -4.10 11.39 -6.84
C TRP A 572 -3.85 11.91 -5.42
N SER A 573 -2.62 12.32 -5.11
CA SER A 573 -2.29 12.86 -3.80
C SER A 573 -1.06 13.77 -3.82
N LYS A 574 -0.86 14.46 -2.69
CA LYS A 574 0.33 15.25 -2.38
C LYS A 574 0.58 15.25 -0.86
N GLY A 575 1.83 14.99 -0.47
CA GLY A 575 2.28 15.15 0.93
C GLY A 575 1.61 14.18 1.89
N ILE A 576 1.38 12.93 1.47
CA ILE A 576 0.77 11.93 2.34
C ILE A 576 1.64 10.69 2.44
N ALA A 577 1.51 9.99 3.56
CA ALA A 577 1.95 8.62 3.72
C ALA A 577 0.79 7.75 4.21
N THR A 578 0.95 6.44 4.09
CA THR A 578 0.02 5.46 4.69
C THR A 578 0.74 4.64 5.75
N ALA A 579 0.06 4.23 6.80
CA ALA A 579 0.59 3.28 7.77
C ALA A 579 -0.47 2.29 8.24
N PRO A 580 -0.09 1.08 8.70
CA PRO A 580 -1.05 0.16 9.27
C PRO A 580 -1.76 0.71 10.51
N LEU A 581 -3.06 0.45 10.61
CA LEU A 581 -3.83 0.70 11.83
C LEU A 581 -3.49 -0.37 12.89
N GLY A 582 -2.55 -0.05 13.79
CA GLY A 582 -2.15 -0.94 14.89
C GLY A 582 -0.86 -1.75 14.61
N THR A 583 -0.61 -2.80 15.39
CA THR A 583 0.58 -3.65 15.22
C THR A 583 0.31 -4.79 14.23
N PRO A 584 1.12 -4.94 13.17
CA PRO A 584 0.96 -6.01 12.20
C PRO A 584 1.00 -7.42 12.79
N ALA A 585 -0.03 -8.22 12.49
CA ALA A 585 0.09 -9.67 12.53
C ALA A 585 0.95 -10.14 11.34
N ALA A 586 1.86 -11.09 11.57
CA ALA A 586 2.72 -11.61 10.50
C ALA A 586 1.88 -12.19 9.36
N GLY A 587 2.10 -11.67 8.15
CA GLY A 587 1.47 -12.18 6.93
C GLY A 587 0.10 -11.62 6.57
N ALA A 588 -0.49 -10.66 7.28
CA ALA A 588 -1.71 -10.00 6.81
C ALA A 588 -1.39 -8.65 6.15
N THR A 589 -2.02 -8.33 5.02
CA THR A 589 -2.25 -6.92 4.67
C THR A 589 -3.24 -6.33 5.67
N GLN A 590 -3.07 -5.08 6.03
CA GLN A 590 -3.87 -4.46 7.08
C GLN A 590 -4.68 -3.30 6.56
N ASN A 591 -5.75 -3.00 7.28
CA ASN A 591 -6.38 -1.71 7.19
C ASN A 591 -5.31 -0.63 7.46
N LEU A 592 -5.21 0.37 6.59
CA LEU A 592 -4.26 1.44 6.75
C LEU A 592 -4.96 2.70 7.26
N VAL A 593 -4.15 3.72 7.45
CA VAL A 593 -4.59 5.09 7.66
C VAL A 593 -3.74 6.00 6.79
N LEU A 594 -4.31 7.09 6.31
CA LEU A 594 -3.54 8.25 5.87
C LEU A 594 -2.89 8.91 7.10
N LYS A 595 -1.62 9.28 6.99
CA LYS A 595 -0.83 9.92 8.05
C LYS A 595 0.17 10.91 7.47
N ASP A 596 0.86 11.62 8.36
CA ASP A 596 1.79 12.70 7.99
C ASP A 596 1.05 13.76 7.16
N LEU A 597 -0.15 14.13 7.62
CA LEU A 597 -1.02 15.06 6.91
C LEU A 597 -0.74 16.46 7.43
N ASP A 598 -0.04 17.28 6.65
CA ASP A 598 0.26 18.66 6.96
C ASP A 598 -0.75 19.63 6.31
N ASN A 599 -0.66 20.90 6.70
CA ASN A 599 -1.44 21.95 6.08
C ASN A 599 -1.05 22.14 4.60
N GLY A 600 -2.02 21.93 3.70
CA GLY A 600 -1.85 22.09 2.25
C GLY A 600 -1.65 20.76 1.50
N ASP A 601 -1.74 19.64 2.21
CA ASP A 601 -1.79 18.30 1.63
C ASP A 601 -3.20 17.93 1.21
N TRP A 602 -3.30 16.92 0.36
CA TRP A 602 -4.58 16.46 -0.15
C TRP A 602 -4.49 15.05 -0.75
N THR A 603 -5.64 14.38 -0.76
CA THR A 603 -5.91 13.22 -1.62
C THR A 603 -7.09 13.53 -2.53
N ALA A 604 -7.23 12.77 -3.62
CA ALA A 604 -8.34 12.93 -4.55
C ALA A 604 -8.75 11.60 -5.19
N LEU A 605 -10.01 11.50 -5.57
CA LEU A 605 -10.62 10.42 -6.35
C LEU A 605 -10.99 10.91 -7.74
N SER A 606 -10.96 10.02 -8.72
CA SER A 606 -11.44 10.29 -10.07
C SER A 606 -12.85 9.77 -10.33
N ALA A 607 -13.63 10.56 -11.07
CA ALA A 607 -14.96 10.21 -11.59
C ALA A 607 -15.88 9.58 -10.54
N VAL A 608 -16.08 10.26 -9.42
CA VAL A 608 -17.05 9.90 -8.39
C VAL A 608 -18.46 10.23 -8.88
N ASP A 609 -19.31 9.22 -9.00
CA ASP A 609 -20.71 9.38 -9.45
C ASP A 609 -21.66 9.59 -8.26
N PHE A 610 -22.11 10.84 -8.10
CA PHE A 610 -23.11 11.21 -7.10
C PHE A 610 -24.55 11.11 -7.61
N GLY A 611 -24.77 10.69 -8.86
CA GLY A 611 -26.10 10.63 -9.47
C GLY A 611 -26.86 11.97 -9.47
N ASP A 612 -28.15 11.91 -9.83
CA ASP A 612 -28.98 13.11 -9.94
C ASP A 612 -29.43 13.67 -8.57
N THR A 613 -29.48 12.82 -7.55
CA THR A 613 -29.87 13.15 -6.16
C THR A 613 -28.75 13.81 -5.38
N GLY A 614 -27.50 13.52 -5.76
CA GLY A 614 -26.30 14.07 -5.16
C GLY A 614 -25.94 13.47 -3.82
N ALA A 615 -24.86 13.96 -3.20
CA ALA A 615 -24.48 13.60 -1.84
C ALA A 615 -24.98 14.63 -0.81
N ALA A 616 -25.59 14.14 0.27
CA ALA A 616 -26.05 14.95 1.39
C ALA A 616 -24.97 15.20 2.44
N THR A 617 -24.17 14.18 2.77
CA THR A 617 -23.13 14.29 3.80
C THR A 617 -21.84 13.60 3.39
N PHE A 618 -20.73 14.12 3.89
CA PHE A 618 -19.44 13.44 3.95
C PHE A 618 -19.10 13.13 5.42
N THR A 619 -18.60 11.92 5.68
CA THR A 619 -18.10 11.48 6.97
C THR A 619 -16.69 10.93 6.80
N ALA A 620 -15.79 11.32 7.71
CA ALA A 620 -14.46 10.73 7.84
C ALA A 620 -14.26 10.13 9.24
N LYS A 621 -13.70 8.91 9.31
CA LYS A 621 -13.17 8.33 10.55
C LYS A 621 -11.77 8.90 10.77
N ALA A 622 -11.61 9.75 11.78
CA ALA A 622 -10.39 10.54 11.98
C ALA A 622 -9.86 10.44 13.41
N LYS A 623 -8.53 10.54 13.55
CA LYS A 623 -7.84 10.65 14.84
C LYS A 623 -7.08 11.96 14.88
N ALA A 624 -7.57 12.93 15.66
CA ALA A 624 -6.88 14.22 15.82
C ALA A 624 -5.51 14.01 16.48
N LEU A 625 -4.45 14.56 15.89
CA LEU A 625 -3.10 14.59 16.51
C LEU A 625 -2.82 15.94 17.16
N GLN A 626 -3.52 16.98 16.71
CA GLN A 626 -3.55 18.30 17.32
C GLN A 626 -4.89 18.99 17.06
N ALA A 627 -5.15 20.10 17.74
CA ALA A 627 -6.37 20.88 17.56
C ALA A 627 -6.32 21.76 16.30
N GLY A 628 -7.47 21.94 15.64
CA GLY A 628 -7.63 22.90 14.55
C GLY A 628 -7.44 22.36 13.13
N GLY A 629 -7.39 21.03 12.97
CA GLY A 629 -7.37 20.39 11.66
C GLY A 629 -8.74 20.36 10.98
N THR A 630 -8.76 20.44 9.65
CA THR A 630 -9.97 20.35 8.82
C THR A 630 -9.75 19.49 7.59
N VAL A 631 -10.82 18.83 7.13
CA VAL A 631 -10.92 18.21 5.80
C VAL A 631 -11.94 18.99 4.99
N THR A 632 -11.54 19.50 3.83
CA THR A 632 -12.43 20.20 2.88
C THR A 632 -12.66 19.36 1.64
N VAL A 633 -13.92 19.05 1.34
CA VAL A 633 -14.33 18.34 0.12
C VAL A 633 -14.51 19.36 -1.00
N ARG A 634 -13.77 19.20 -2.10
CA ARG A 634 -13.83 20.04 -3.29
C ARG A 634 -14.14 19.21 -4.53
N LEU A 635 -14.80 19.83 -5.50
CA LEU A 635 -15.13 19.19 -6.77
C LEU A 635 -14.18 19.66 -7.87
N ASP A 636 -13.84 18.75 -8.78
CA ASP A 636 -13.12 18.91 -10.05
C ASP A 636 -11.64 19.31 -9.98
N SER A 637 -11.18 19.99 -8.93
CA SER A 637 -9.76 20.37 -8.78
C SER A 637 -9.38 20.70 -7.34
N GLU A 638 -8.07 20.75 -7.06
CA GLU A 638 -7.50 21.18 -5.77
C GLU A 638 -8.03 22.56 -5.31
N THR A 639 -8.34 23.45 -6.26
CA THR A 639 -8.89 24.79 -5.99
C THR A 639 -10.36 24.93 -6.38
N GLY A 640 -11.04 23.81 -6.64
CA GLY A 640 -12.40 23.79 -7.12
C GLY A 640 -13.44 24.22 -6.07
N PRO A 641 -14.72 24.25 -6.46
CA PRO A 641 -15.81 24.60 -5.56
C PRO A 641 -15.81 23.72 -4.30
N VAL A 642 -16.01 24.33 -3.14
CA VAL A 642 -16.14 23.61 -1.86
C VAL A 642 -17.54 23.03 -1.78
N ALA A 643 -17.65 21.70 -1.69
CA ALA A 643 -18.91 21.02 -1.42
C ALA A 643 -19.24 21.02 0.08
N GLY A 644 -18.21 20.91 0.95
CA GLY A 644 -18.33 21.00 2.40
C GLY A 644 -16.99 20.96 3.12
N THR A 645 -16.97 21.36 4.39
CA THR A 645 -15.78 21.33 5.25
C THR A 645 -16.13 20.73 6.60
N VAL A 646 -15.34 19.75 7.05
CA VAL A 646 -15.47 19.11 8.35
C VAL A 646 -14.27 19.45 9.23
N ALA A 647 -14.52 19.79 10.49
CA ALA A 647 -13.48 20.02 11.48
C ALA A 647 -13.14 18.73 12.23
N VAL A 648 -11.84 18.41 12.34
CA VAL A 648 -11.33 17.23 13.05
C VAL A 648 -11.09 17.62 14.51
N ASN A 649 -12.19 17.80 15.25
CA ASN A 649 -12.18 18.32 16.63
C ASN A 649 -12.36 17.23 17.70
N GLY A 650 -12.08 15.97 17.37
CA GLY A 650 -12.12 14.87 18.34
C GLY A 650 -11.09 15.04 19.47
N THR A 651 -11.25 14.26 20.53
CA THR A 651 -10.22 14.15 21.58
C THR A 651 -8.89 13.73 20.93
N THR A 652 -7.81 14.46 21.20
CA THR A 652 -6.49 14.16 20.64
C THR A 652 -6.06 12.73 20.98
N GLY A 653 -5.67 11.96 19.96
CA GLY A 653 -5.26 10.56 20.08
C GLY A 653 -6.40 9.54 20.02
N GLU A 654 -7.66 9.97 19.96
CA GLU A 654 -8.82 9.08 19.87
C GLU A 654 -9.47 9.12 18.48
N TRP A 655 -9.96 7.97 18.02
CA TRP A 655 -10.70 7.85 16.77
C TRP A 655 -12.15 8.31 16.96
N THR A 656 -12.62 9.20 16.08
CA THR A 656 -14.02 9.65 16.04
C THR A 656 -14.50 9.76 14.59
N ASP A 657 -15.79 9.58 14.38
CA ASP A 657 -16.43 10.00 13.14
C ASP A 657 -16.62 11.52 13.20
N VAL A 658 -16.28 12.20 12.10
CA VAL A 658 -16.56 13.62 11.89
C VAL A 658 -17.30 13.77 10.57
N SER A 659 -18.33 14.62 10.54
CA SER A 659 -19.19 14.77 9.36
C SER A 659 -19.49 16.23 9.02
N ALA A 660 -19.76 16.48 7.73
CA ALA A 660 -20.27 17.75 7.23
C ALA A 660 -21.37 17.51 6.19
N ALA A 661 -22.34 18.42 6.13
CA ALA A 661 -23.28 18.48 5.01
C ALA A 661 -22.55 18.91 3.73
N LEU A 662 -22.98 18.35 2.60
CA LEU A 662 -22.47 18.69 1.28
C LEU A 662 -23.51 19.47 0.48
N THR A 663 -23.02 20.30 -0.43
CA THR A 663 -23.84 21.02 -1.40
C THR A 663 -23.19 20.95 -2.78
N GLY A 664 -24.01 20.81 -3.83
CA GLY A 664 -23.55 20.86 -5.23
C GLY A 664 -22.83 19.60 -5.74
N ALA A 665 -22.72 18.54 -4.94
CA ALA A 665 -22.14 17.27 -5.35
C ALA A 665 -23.21 16.38 -6.04
N THR A 666 -23.48 16.62 -7.32
CA THR A 666 -24.43 15.88 -8.17
C THR A 666 -23.77 15.54 -9.50
N GLY A 667 -24.07 14.36 -10.07
CA GLY A 667 -23.39 13.87 -11.27
C GLY A 667 -21.97 13.39 -10.98
N VAL A 668 -21.14 13.32 -12.03
CA VAL A 668 -19.79 12.75 -11.94
C VAL A 668 -18.73 13.85 -11.77
N HIS A 669 -17.90 13.72 -10.74
CA HIS A 669 -16.84 14.68 -10.41
C HIS A 669 -15.54 13.99 -9.99
N ASP A 670 -14.39 14.60 -10.30
CA ASP A 670 -13.18 14.34 -9.50
C ASP A 670 -13.38 14.99 -8.12
N VAL A 671 -13.01 14.31 -7.03
CA VAL A 671 -13.27 14.78 -5.66
C VAL A 671 -11.96 14.90 -4.90
N PHE A 672 -11.66 16.11 -4.41
CA PHE A 672 -10.46 16.42 -3.64
C PHE A 672 -10.78 16.59 -2.17
N PHE A 673 -9.95 16.00 -1.31
CA PHE A 673 -9.98 16.15 0.14
C PHE A 673 -8.76 16.98 0.56
N SER A 674 -8.94 18.29 0.77
CA SER A 674 -7.86 19.18 1.21
C SER A 674 -7.72 19.19 2.73
N TYR A 675 -6.49 19.10 3.22
CA TYR A 675 -6.16 19.13 4.64
C TYR A 675 -5.59 20.50 5.02
N SER A 676 -6.06 21.07 6.12
CA SER A 676 -5.63 22.40 6.57
C SER A 676 -5.67 22.52 8.08
N GLY A 677 -4.74 23.27 8.65
CA GLY A 677 -4.61 23.46 10.09
C GLY A 677 -3.27 24.11 10.49
N PRO A 678 -2.88 24.00 11.77
CA PRO A 678 -1.56 24.45 12.24
C PRO A 678 -0.39 23.69 11.60
N ALA A 679 0.84 24.08 11.90
CA ALA A 679 2.03 23.39 11.40
C ALA A 679 2.20 22.00 12.05
N GLY A 680 2.69 21.03 11.27
CA GLY A 680 2.92 19.64 11.70
C GLY A 680 1.70 18.73 11.48
N ASP A 681 1.90 17.45 11.75
CA ASP A 681 0.91 16.39 11.49
C ASP A 681 -0.44 16.69 12.16
N LEU A 682 -1.49 16.82 11.35
CA LEU A 682 -2.80 17.32 11.77
C LEU A 682 -3.64 16.22 12.42
N PHE A 683 -3.80 15.10 11.71
CA PHE A 683 -4.66 13.99 12.06
C PHE A 683 -4.34 12.77 11.17
N GLU A 684 -4.82 11.60 11.60
CA GLU A 684 -4.87 10.40 10.74
C GLU A 684 -6.31 10.17 10.25
N LEU A 685 -6.45 9.60 9.05
CA LEU A 685 -7.75 9.27 8.44
C LEU A 685 -7.81 7.79 8.07
N ASP A 686 -8.87 7.11 8.47
CA ASP A 686 -9.08 5.66 8.27
C ASP A 686 -10.06 5.40 7.12
N THR A 687 -11.28 5.92 7.21
CA THR A 687 -12.33 5.69 6.21
C THR A 687 -13.09 6.95 5.85
N PHE A 688 -13.66 6.95 4.66
CA PHE A 688 -14.62 7.93 4.16
C PHE A 688 -15.97 7.29 3.85
N ALA A 689 -17.03 8.08 3.92
CA ALA A 689 -18.36 7.69 3.48
C ALA A 689 -19.14 8.92 3.00
N PHE A 690 -19.86 8.76 1.89
CA PHE A 690 -20.90 9.70 1.46
C PHE A 690 -22.27 9.11 1.73
N THR A 691 -23.24 9.97 2.05
CA THR A 691 -24.65 9.58 2.06
C THR A 691 -25.37 10.24 0.90
N GLU A 692 -26.29 9.50 0.28
CA GLU A 692 -27.09 10.00 -0.82
C GLU A 692 -28.06 11.08 -0.33
N GLY A 693 -28.30 12.07 -1.18
CA GLY A 693 -29.38 13.03 -1.01
C GLY A 693 -30.74 12.36 -1.06
N GLU A 694 -31.73 12.93 -0.37
CA GLU A 694 -33.10 12.53 -0.60
C GLU A 694 -33.53 13.01 -1.99
N ALA A 695 -34.00 12.08 -2.83
CA ALA A 695 -34.62 12.45 -4.09
C ALA A 695 -35.73 13.48 -3.84
N ALA A 696 -35.74 14.55 -4.63
CA ALA A 696 -36.83 15.51 -4.59
C ALA A 696 -38.16 14.74 -4.74
N PRO A 697 -39.16 14.96 -3.86
CA PRO A 697 -40.42 14.26 -3.96
C PRO A 697 -40.99 14.50 -5.36
N ALA A 698 -41.28 13.44 -6.12
CA ALA A 698 -41.92 13.51 -7.43
C ALA A 698 -43.38 13.08 -7.35
N LEU A 699 -44.20 13.53 -8.30
CA LEU A 699 -45.59 13.10 -8.43
C LEU A 699 -45.66 11.93 -9.41
N ASP A 700 -46.20 10.81 -8.96
CA ASP A 700 -46.51 9.67 -9.83
C ASP A 700 -47.68 10.05 -10.76
N ILE A 701 -47.34 10.33 -12.02
CA ILE A 701 -48.26 10.69 -13.10
C ILE A 701 -47.95 9.85 -14.32
N THR A 702 -48.96 9.22 -14.88
CA THR A 702 -48.87 8.58 -16.20
C THR A 702 -49.70 9.38 -17.19
N ALA A 703 -49.16 9.62 -18.38
CA ALA A 703 -49.83 10.37 -19.44
C ALA A 703 -49.77 9.64 -20.78
N SER A 704 -50.82 9.80 -21.59
CA SER A 704 -50.87 9.27 -22.96
C SER A 704 -51.68 10.17 -23.86
N ALA A 705 -51.30 10.24 -25.14
CA ALA A 705 -52.01 11.02 -26.15
C ALA A 705 -52.35 10.14 -27.37
N ALA A 706 -53.50 10.41 -27.98
CA ALA A 706 -53.97 9.70 -29.16
C ALA A 706 -54.67 10.66 -30.12
N THR A 707 -54.63 10.34 -31.42
CA THR A 707 -55.27 11.16 -32.46
C THR A 707 -56.47 10.45 -33.08
N ARG A 708 -57.52 11.21 -33.41
CA ARG A 708 -58.69 10.72 -34.17
C ARG A 708 -59.21 11.79 -35.13
N CYS A 709 -59.93 11.36 -36.17
CA CYS A 709 -60.57 12.24 -37.14
C CYS A 709 -62.05 12.44 -36.81
N ILE A 710 -62.51 13.70 -36.77
CA ILE A 710 -63.94 14.05 -36.66
C ILE A 710 -64.26 15.10 -37.72
N ALA A 711 -65.23 14.81 -38.59
CA ALA A 711 -65.66 15.69 -39.68
C ALA A 711 -64.50 16.24 -40.54
N GLY A 712 -63.56 15.37 -40.91
CA GLY A 712 -62.39 15.73 -41.74
C GLY A 712 -61.30 16.53 -41.02
N LYS A 713 -61.35 16.62 -39.69
CA LYS A 713 -60.36 17.34 -38.86
C LYS A 713 -59.75 16.44 -37.81
N ALA A 714 -58.44 16.55 -37.60
CA ALA A 714 -57.72 15.84 -36.56
C ALA A 714 -58.00 16.43 -35.17
N ILE A 715 -58.08 15.55 -34.17
CA ILE A 715 -58.24 15.87 -32.75
C ILE A 715 -57.20 15.08 -31.99
N VAL A 716 -56.49 15.74 -31.07
CA VAL A 716 -55.57 15.11 -30.11
C VAL A 716 -56.30 14.95 -28.78
N THR A 717 -56.52 13.72 -28.34
CA THR A 717 -57.00 13.40 -27.00
C THR A 717 -55.82 13.06 -26.11
N VAL A 718 -55.67 13.75 -24.99
CA VAL A 718 -54.69 13.44 -23.94
C VAL A 718 -55.42 12.98 -22.70
N GLN A 719 -54.81 12.07 -21.95
CA GLN A 719 -55.25 11.66 -20.63
C GLN A 719 -54.05 11.57 -19.69
N ALA A 720 -54.27 11.90 -18.42
CA ALA A 720 -53.28 11.69 -17.35
C ALA A 720 -53.94 11.11 -16.11
N SER A 721 -53.26 10.16 -15.49
CA SER A 721 -53.70 9.49 -14.25
C SER A 721 -52.79 9.90 -13.11
N ASN A 722 -53.41 10.30 -11.99
CA ASN A 722 -52.71 10.57 -10.75
C ASN A 722 -52.48 9.26 -9.98
N GLY A 723 -51.24 8.76 -9.97
CA GLY A 723 -50.81 7.64 -9.13
C GLY A 723 -50.32 8.08 -7.73
N SER A 724 -50.15 9.38 -7.50
CA SER A 724 -49.74 9.93 -6.20
C SER A 724 -50.83 9.78 -5.15
N ASP A 725 -50.42 9.75 -3.88
CA ASP A 725 -51.29 9.69 -2.69
C ASP A 725 -51.93 11.04 -2.30
N VAL A 726 -51.53 12.13 -2.96
CA VAL A 726 -52.07 13.48 -2.79
C VAL A 726 -52.83 13.94 -4.04
N PRO A 727 -53.81 14.85 -3.92
CA PRO A 727 -54.39 15.52 -5.08
C PRO A 727 -53.35 16.35 -5.85
N VAL A 728 -53.38 16.25 -7.17
CA VAL A 728 -52.43 16.94 -8.06
C VAL A 728 -53.16 17.90 -9.02
N GLY A 729 -52.64 19.11 -9.19
CA GLY A 729 -52.97 19.94 -10.35
C GLY A 729 -52.34 19.32 -11.60
N VAL A 730 -53.04 19.33 -12.73
CA VAL A 730 -52.55 18.79 -14.01
C VAL A 730 -52.80 19.80 -15.12
N THR A 731 -51.76 20.19 -15.84
CA THR A 731 -51.82 21.07 -17.00
C THR A 731 -51.38 20.32 -18.24
N PHE A 732 -52.27 20.21 -19.23
CA PHE A 732 -51.97 19.73 -20.56
C PHE A 732 -51.60 20.90 -21.46
N THR A 733 -50.44 20.84 -22.11
CA THR A 733 -49.99 21.85 -23.07
C THR A 733 -49.72 21.19 -24.42
N SER A 734 -50.42 21.66 -25.46
CA SER A 734 -50.24 21.22 -26.84
C SER A 734 -50.11 22.44 -27.76
N THR A 735 -49.71 22.23 -29.02
CA THR A 735 -49.71 23.28 -30.06
C THR A 735 -51.10 23.88 -30.32
N SER A 736 -52.17 23.16 -29.96
CA SER A 736 -53.56 23.57 -30.16
C SER A 736 -54.17 24.26 -28.93
N GLY A 737 -53.42 24.38 -27.83
CA GLY A 737 -53.83 25.09 -26.61
C GLY A 737 -53.44 24.35 -25.33
N THR A 738 -53.84 24.95 -24.21
CA THR A 738 -53.56 24.47 -22.86
C THR A 738 -54.86 24.18 -22.11
N LYS A 739 -54.87 23.14 -21.28
CA LYS A 739 -55.99 22.80 -20.39
C LYS A 739 -55.48 22.43 -19.00
N THR A 740 -55.96 23.12 -17.97
CA THR A 740 -55.62 22.83 -16.57
C THR A 740 -56.79 22.21 -15.82
N PHE A 741 -56.48 21.23 -14.97
CA PHE A 741 -57.29 20.63 -13.92
C PHE A 741 -56.63 20.97 -12.59
N THR A 742 -57.31 21.73 -11.73
CA THR A 742 -56.70 22.27 -10.50
C THR A 742 -56.53 21.22 -9.39
N SER A 743 -57.25 20.10 -9.47
CA SER A 743 -57.17 19.03 -8.48
C SER A 743 -57.68 17.72 -9.07
N VAL A 744 -56.78 16.75 -9.23
CA VAL A 744 -57.04 15.38 -9.66
C VAL A 744 -56.75 14.48 -8.46
N ALA A 745 -57.79 13.84 -7.91
CA ALA A 745 -57.64 13.01 -6.72
C ALA A 745 -56.76 11.76 -6.98
N PRO A 746 -56.13 11.18 -5.95
CA PRO A 746 -55.39 9.92 -6.04
C PRO A 746 -56.17 8.81 -6.78
N GLY A 747 -55.50 8.11 -7.68
CA GLY A 747 -56.06 7.04 -8.50
C GLY A 747 -57.07 7.49 -9.56
N LYS A 748 -57.21 8.80 -9.82
CA LYS A 748 -58.14 9.33 -10.84
C LYS A 748 -57.42 9.75 -12.11
N THR A 749 -58.16 9.64 -13.21
CA THR A 749 -57.72 10.02 -14.54
C THR A 749 -58.54 11.20 -15.05
N VAL A 750 -57.88 12.19 -15.63
CA VAL A 750 -58.51 13.28 -16.37
C VAL A 750 -58.12 13.21 -17.83
N SER A 751 -59.00 13.67 -18.71
CA SER A 751 -58.74 13.70 -20.16
C SER A 751 -59.26 14.97 -20.80
N HIS A 752 -58.63 15.36 -21.91
CA HIS A 752 -59.05 16.49 -22.72
C HIS A 752 -58.81 16.22 -24.20
N ALA A 753 -59.63 16.81 -25.07
CA ALA A 753 -59.51 16.70 -26.51
C ALA A 753 -59.27 18.08 -27.13
N PHE A 754 -58.07 18.28 -27.69
CA PHE A 754 -57.71 19.48 -28.43
C PHE A 754 -58.15 19.36 -29.88
N THR A 755 -58.97 20.31 -30.34
CA THR A 755 -59.34 20.41 -31.76
C THR A 755 -58.24 21.13 -32.52
N THR A 756 -57.52 20.44 -33.42
CA THR A 756 -56.36 21.03 -34.10
C THR A 756 -56.75 21.92 -35.28
N ARG A 757 -57.99 21.77 -35.79
CA ARG A 757 -58.51 22.41 -37.02
C ARG A 757 -57.74 22.04 -38.30
N GLN A 758 -56.77 21.15 -38.21
CA GLN A 758 -55.99 20.64 -39.33
C GLN A 758 -56.67 19.42 -39.95
N ALA A 759 -56.60 19.31 -41.28
CA ALA A 759 -56.96 18.08 -41.97
C ALA A 759 -55.84 17.04 -41.84
N ASP A 760 -54.59 17.48 -41.88
CA ASP A 760 -53.41 16.63 -41.71
C ASP A 760 -52.57 17.13 -40.54
N LEU A 761 -52.50 16.33 -39.47
CA LEU A 761 -51.77 16.64 -38.25
C LEU A 761 -50.41 15.91 -38.27
N PRO A 762 -49.26 16.59 -38.16
CA PRO A 762 -47.97 15.93 -38.01
C PRO A 762 -47.85 15.21 -36.65
N ALA A 763 -46.86 14.33 -36.51
CA ALA A 763 -46.53 13.73 -35.21
C ALA A 763 -46.06 14.82 -34.23
N GLY A 764 -46.36 14.63 -32.95
CA GLY A 764 -46.02 15.60 -31.90
C GLY A 764 -46.21 15.01 -30.51
N ALA A 765 -46.24 15.87 -29.49
CA ALA A 765 -46.52 15.47 -28.12
C ALA A 765 -47.40 16.49 -27.41
N VAL A 766 -48.05 16.04 -26.33
CA VAL A 766 -48.69 16.92 -25.34
C VAL A 766 -47.83 16.87 -24.08
N THR A 767 -47.35 18.02 -23.62
CA THR A 767 -46.68 18.14 -22.33
C THR A 767 -47.71 18.09 -21.22
N VAL A 768 -47.49 17.26 -20.21
CA VAL A 768 -48.34 17.13 -19.03
C VAL A 768 -47.53 17.53 -17.81
N GLU A 769 -47.80 18.72 -17.29
CA GLU A 769 -47.21 19.22 -16.05
C GLU A 769 -48.14 18.90 -14.89
N ALA A 770 -47.63 18.33 -13.81
CA ALA A 770 -48.36 18.06 -12.60
C ALA A 770 -47.74 18.77 -11.41
N THR A 771 -48.59 19.37 -10.58
CA THR A 771 -48.17 20.15 -9.40
C THR A 771 -48.92 19.73 -8.15
N ALA A 772 -48.27 19.73 -7.00
CA ALA A 772 -48.91 19.51 -5.71
C ALA A 772 -48.12 20.20 -4.59
N THR A 773 -48.62 20.11 -3.37
CA THR A 773 -47.87 20.47 -2.16
C THR A 773 -47.68 19.21 -1.32
N ARG A 774 -46.43 18.83 -1.05
CA ARG A 774 -46.08 17.75 -0.13
C ARG A 774 -45.30 18.32 1.04
N ASN A 775 -45.70 18.00 2.27
CA ASN A 775 -45.04 18.45 3.50
C ASN A 775 -44.81 19.98 3.58
N GLY A 776 -45.71 20.77 2.97
CA GLY A 776 -45.62 22.24 2.94
C GLY A 776 -44.75 22.82 1.82
N ALA A 777 -44.11 22.00 0.98
CA ALA A 777 -43.32 22.44 -0.17
C ALA A 777 -44.04 22.14 -1.51
N PRO A 778 -43.96 23.05 -2.51
CA PRO A 778 -44.45 22.77 -3.86
C PRO A 778 -43.61 21.69 -4.53
N VAL A 779 -44.28 20.80 -5.25
CA VAL A 779 -43.69 19.73 -6.05
C VAL A 779 -44.24 19.81 -7.46
N GLU A 780 -43.37 19.63 -8.46
CA GLU A 780 -43.72 19.65 -9.87
C GLU A 780 -43.13 18.42 -10.60
N THR A 781 -43.86 17.88 -11.58
CA THR A 781 -43.41 16.76 -12.42
C THR A 781 -43.93 16.94 -13.84
N GLU A 782 -43.07 16.84 -14.84
CA GLU A 782 -43.44 16.96 -16.25
C GLU A 782 -43.35 15.60 -16.96
N VAL A 783 -44.39 15.25 -17.73
CA VAL A 783 -44.47 14.03 -18.54
C VAL A 783 -44.82 14.38 -19.99
N SER A 784 -44.04 13.90 -20.95
CA SER A 784 -44.33 14.06 -22.37
C SER A 784 -45.20 12.91 -22.90
N ALA A 785 -46.35 13.23 -23.48
CA ALA A 785 -47.28 12.26 -24.07
C ALA A 785 -47.26 12.33 -25.61
N PRO A 786 -46.46 11.52 -26.30
CA PRO A 786 -46.32 11.56 -27.76
C PRO A 786 -47.56 11.04 -28.49
N TYR A 787 -47.81 11.54 -29.70
CA TYR A 787 -48.81 11.05 -30.63
C TYR A 787 -48.28 11.03 -32.08
N ALA A 788 -48.72 10.04 -32.86
CA ALA A 788 -48.34 9.88 -34.26
C ALA A 788 -49.08 10.87 -35.19
N ALA A 789 -48.49 11.09 -36.37
CA ALA A 789 -49.11 11.87 -37.44
C ALA A 789 -50.46 11.26 -37.85
N ARG A 790 -51.42 12.12 -38.23
CA ARG A 790 -52.79 11.73 -38.57
C ARG A 790 -53.32 12.54 -39.76
N PRO A 791 -53.45 11.94 -40.95
CA PRO A 791 -54.24 12.49 -42.04
C PRO A 791 -55.74 12.21 -41.82
N CYS A 792 -56.56 13.23 -42.01
CA CYS A 792 -58.03 13.18 -41.94
C CYS A 792 -58.68 13.74 -43.22
N SER A 793 -57.87 13.99 -44.25
CA SER A 793 -58.25 14.40 -45.60
C SER A 793 -58.73 13.23 -46.46
#